data_AF-A0A2B6QJS2-F1
#
_entry.id   AF-A0A2B6QJS2-F1
#
_cell.length_a   1.000
_cell.length_b   1.000
_cell.length_c   1.000
_cell.angle_alpha   90.00
_cell.angle_beta   90.00
_cell.angle_gamma   90.00
#
_symmetry.space_group_name_H-M   'P 1'
#
loop_
_entity.id
_entity.type
_entity.pdbx_description
1 polymer ?
#
loop_
_entity_poly.entity_id
_entity_poly.type
_entity_poly.pdbx_seq_one_letter_code
_entity_poly.pdbx_strand_id
1 'polypeptide(L)'
;MIKKMLCKVKDLIGFLAVFFLVFTSFSWTSFAETKEEKTEKESSEKKIVFPVLSDVHIKNSGTDDTFRFQRALQQLNAVAPRQDAFVVVGDFTDSGSTQQYDRFFQTYKQYGNQNATAMYALGNHDYWNGLLAHDAQQRFLKKTGMESIYYHKVVKGYHFLVMSPENGVTHGYYSDTQINWLKQELVKAKQADPNKPIFVFLHQQIKGTVYGSHEWGTNDSAKINEVLKEYPQAVTFSGHSHYPLDDPRSIHQKDFTSVGTSSVSYMEVESGKVQGNIPPGAETLSQGLLVEVDDQKVTIHRRDFHTNSWTGEPWVVELPAKKESFKYTEDRDKEKPTFLQDAKLKLSNITETSVTATFPQAVDNLLVHSYRLQAKEKATGKVKNHILAFSEFYRDPVPKELTFTLGGLEINMEYNIEVTALDSFGNESSAPLREEFETNTEVIDPNAKVPKADVLDVNFLDGTFKDYSSFGANGSVKGDVAIEYEKPLKKQVMKLSGRNNTYGYIPFSNEQKEKVKDSFTLEAVFSMNQIRNQAIMENTESGGIGFESTGSGYVELWAHIGGSYKRIGVQLEANKTYHLTGTYNGSELAVYVDGKKVNSLRVTGKVYHPNVPFAIGADPTSSGNGDVPLNGKIVLARLYSKALTPSEVKAAYNEFNNRIKIEEIHNLYEEMNKVNETLAGTYEFGEKPGQYSQKAFAALQKAYNGAKETFERMMVTKEEIVTMYQSLQTAHQTFLHSKVAEEKPQTAKEKLQVKINRAKDFLTKIQVGTEVGQYMNEPVKALEQKIQVAEVAVRDQNMTDQRADSMQRTLEDATVLVENSINK
;
A
#
# COMPACT_ATOMS: atom_id res chain seq x y z
N MET A 1 67.14 -26.15 -4.46
CA MET A 1 67.90 -25.79 -5.68
C MET A 1 67.23 -24.54 -6.26
N ILE A 2 67.85 -23.36 -6.21
CA ILE A 2 68.94 -22.83 -7.09
C ILE A 2 68.40 -22.22 -8.41
N LYS A 3 68.38 -20.87 -8.41
CA LYS A 3 68.70 -19.89 -9.48
C LYS A 3 68.08 -19.98 -10.89
N LYS A 4 67.53 -18.82 -11.30
CA LYS A 4 68.09 -17.85 -12.29
C LYS A 4 67.47 -16.48 -11.94
N MET A 5 68.15 -15.41 -11.51
CA MET A 5 69.23 -14.59 -12.11
C MET A 5 68.99 -14.17 -13.57
N LEU A 6 69.30 -12.96 -14.06
CA LEU A 6 69.50 -11.57 -13.58
C LEU A 6 70.16 -10.82 -14.77
N CYS A 7 69.63 -9.69 -15.23
CA CYS A 7 70.34 -8.69 -16.04
C CYS A 7 69.87 -7.31 -15.54
N LYS A 8 70.72 -6.54 -14.83
CA LYS A 8 71.69 -5.54 -15.36
C LYS A 8 70.98 -4.38 -16.10
N VAL A 9 70.76 -3.18 -15.53
CA VAL A 9 71.65 -2.19 -14.84
C VAL A 9 72.60 -1.48 -15.82
N LYS A 10 72.32 -0.21 -16.19
CA LYS A 10 72.85 1.03 -15.55
C LYS A 10 72.43 2.30 -16.31
N ASP A 11 72.13 3.38 -15.59
CA ASP A 11 72.72 4.72 -15.79
C ASP A 11 72.46 5.63 -14.56
N LEU A 12 73.11 6.80 -14.49
CA LEU A 12 74.15 7.00 -13.47
C LEU A 12 74.27 8.43 -12.88
N ILE A 13 74.29 8.52 -11.53
CA ILE A 13 74.97 9.53 -10.65
C ILE A 13 74.43 10.98 -10.49
N GLY A 14 74.44 11.43 -9.22
CA GLY A 14 74.31 12.83 -8.76
C GLY A 14 73.72 12.98 -7.34
N PHE A 15 74.21 12.31 -6.27
CA PHE A 15 75.28 12.77 -5.35
C PHE A 15 75.01 14.19 -4.77
N LEU A 16 74.87 14.51 -3.47
CA LEU A 16 75.40 14.07 -2.14
C LEU A 16 74.25 14.03 -1.07
N ALA A 17 74.35 13.67 0.24
CA ALA A 17 75.33 12.95 1.09
C ALA A 17 74.76 12.55 2.50
N VAL A 18 75.12 11.35 2.99
CA VAL A 18 75.66 10.90 4.33
C VAL A 18 75.26 11.72 5.61
N PHE A 19 74.79 11.13 6.74
CA PHE A 19 75.50 10.16 7.59
C PHE A 19 74.65 9.23 8.51
N PHE A 20 75.33 8.20 9.04
CA PHE A 20 74.88 7.08 9.87
C PHE A 20 74.69 7.38 11.38
N LEU A 21 73.94 6.46 12.01
CA LEU A 21 73.88 6.13 13.45
C LEU A 21 75.10 6.44 14.34
N VAL A 22 74.85 7.08 15.49
CA VAL A 22 75.45 6.73 16.79
C VAL A 22 74.38 6.81 17.89
N PHE A 23 74.30 5.77 18.73
CA PHE A 23 73.50 5.76 19.97
C PHE A 23 74.28 6.46 21.09
N THR A 24 73.68 7.45 21.76
CA THR A 24 73.72 7.59 23.24
C THR A 24 72.66 8.58 23.71
N SER A 25 71.89 8.17 24.71
CA SER A 25 71.10 8.96 25.67
C SER A 25 71.32 10.48 25.73
N PHE A 26 70.25 11.28 25.77
CA PHE A 26 69.93 12.12 26.95
C PHE A 26 68.45 12.56 26.98
N SER A 27 67.98 12.78 28.21
CA SER A 27 66.66 13.15 28.75
C SER A 27 65.58 13.81 27.87
N TRP A 28 64.32 13.46 28.17
CA TRP A 28 63.15 14.31 27.94
C TRP A 28 63.35 15.72 28.53
N THR A 29 63.18 16.75 27.69
CA THR A 29 62.84 18.10 28.13
C THR A 29 61.81 18.71 27.18
N SER A 30 60.58 18.88 27.68
CA SER A 30 59.60 19.92 27.34
C SER A 30 59.76 20.65 25.99
N PHE A 31 58.87 20.35 25.04
CA PHE A 31 58.45 21.38 24.08
C PHE A 31 57.64 22.44 24.85
N ALA A 32 57.96 23.71 24.61
CA ALA A 32 57.38 24.82 25.35
C ALA A 32 55.91 25.05 24.93
N GLU A 33 55.01 25.01 25.90
CA GLU A 33 53.71 25.67 25.77
C GLU A 33 53.95 27.18 25.62
N THR A 34 53.61 27.72 24.45
CA THR A 34 53.24 29.14 24.37
C THR A 34 51.94 29.32 25.14
N LYS A 35 52.06 29.70 26.42
CA LYS A 35 50.93 30.17 27.21
C LYS A 35 50.34 31.41 26.54
N GLU A 36 49.26 31.22 25.78
CA GLU A 36 48.23 32.26 25.74
C GLU A 36 47.72 32.40 27.17
N GLU A 37 47.97 33.57 27.75
CA GLU A 37 47.45 33.96 29.06
C GLU A 37 45.95 34.22 28.91
N LYS A 38 45.17 33.14 28.78
CA LYS A 38 43.73 33.16 29.03
C LYS A 38 43.55 33.70 30.43
N THR A 39 43.18 34.96 30.51
CA THR A 39 42.72 35.59 31.72
C THR A 39 41.46 34.84 32.11
N GLU A 40 41.59 33.93 33.08
CA GLU A 40 40.44 33.35 33.76
C GLU A 40 39.67 34.51 34.39
N LYS A 41 38.61 34.97 33.71
CA LYS A 41 37.54 35.70 34.39
C LYS A 41 37.09 34.80 35.52
N GLU A 42 37.24 35.28 36.76
CA GLU A 42 36.69 34.63 37.93
C GLU A 42 35.25 34.19 37.62
N SER A 43 34.92 32.92 37.89
CA SER A 43 33.56 32.45 37.67
C SER A 43 32.64 33.26 38.59
N SER A 44 31.76 34.05 37.99
CA SER A 44 30.69 34.78 38.67
C SER A 44 29.96 33.83 39.62
N GLU A 45 29.77 34.25 40.86
CA GLU A 45 29.11 33.44 41.87
C GLU A 45 27.67 33.15 41.43
N LYS A 46 27.35 31.87 41.18
CA LYS A 46 26.01 31.44 40.78
C LYS A 46 25.02 31.77 41.89
N LYS A 47 24.10 32.70 41.61
CA LYS A 47 23.13 33.22 42.58
C LYS A 47 21.95 32.27 42.75
N ILE A 48 21.47 31.68 41.65
CA ILE A 48 20.44 30.64 41.68
C ILE A 48 20.70 29.56 40.61
N VAL A 49 20.49 28.29 40.98
CA VAL A 49 20.62 27.11 40.10
C VAL A 49 19.38 26.23 40.23
N PHE A 50 18.73 25.87 39.12
CA PHE A 50 17.52 25.04 39.13
C PHE A 50 17.32 24.22 37.85
N PRO A 51 16.96 22.93 37.94
CA PRO A 51 16.47 22.17 36.79
C PRO A 51 15.03 22.54 36.43
N VAL A 52 14.71 22.41 35.14
CA VAL A 52 13.35 22.52 34.59
C VAL A 52 13.07 21.31 33.72
N LEU A 53 12.03 20.56 34.05
CA LEU A 53 11.55 19.38 33.34
C LEU A 53 10.09 19.55 32.93
N SER A 54 9.59 18.72 32.02
CA SER A 54 8.17 18.62 31.70
C SER A 54 7.88 17.22 31.12
N ASP A 55 6.59 16.91 30.94
CA ASP A 55 6.11 15.79 30.14
C ASP A 55 6.79 14.46 30.57
N VAL A 56 6.64 14.13 31.85
CA VAL A 56 7.22 12.93 32.47
C VAL A 56 6.35 11.70 32.24
N HIS A 57 5.03 11.87 32.05
CA HIS A 57 4.06 10.80 31.74
C HIS A 57 4.25 9.53 32.58
N ILE A 58 4.30 9.65 33.91
CA ILE A 58 4.33 8.47 34.77
C ILE A 58 3.07 7.63 34.52
N LYS A 59 3.24 6.32 34.28
CA LYS A 59 2.17 5.39 33.89
C LYS A 59 1.72 4.53 35.06
N ASN A 60 0.49 4.01 34.99
CA ASN A 60 -0.04 3.07 36.00
C ASN A 60 0.80 1.77 36.06
N SER A 61 1.42 1.37 34.94
CA SER A 61 2.36 0.25 34.86
C SER A 61 3.60 0.44 35.74
N GLY A 62 4.22 1.62 35.72
CA GLY A 62 5.48 1.89 36.43
C GLY A 62 6.65 1.23 35.73
N THR A 63 6.84 1.60 34.48
CA THR A 63 7.74 0.98 33.50
C THR A 63 8.87 1.96 33.17
N ASP A 64 9.35 1.98 31.93
CA ASP A 64 10.44 2.85 31.48
C ASP A 64 10.23 4.33 31.80
N ASP A 65 8.97 4.80 31.85
CA ASP A 65 8.57 6.14 32.30
C ASP A 65 9.20 6.52 33.65
N THR A 66 9.11 5.61 34.63
CA THR A 66 9.61 5.83 35.99
C THR A 66 11.14 5.75 36.02
N PHE A 67 11.75 4.86 35.23
CA PHE A 67 13.20 4.77 35.11
C PHE A 67 13.84 5.96 34.39
N ARG A 68 13.15 6.56 33.40
CA ARG A 68 13.58 7.80 32.72
C ARG A 68 13.58 8.97 33.69
N PHE A 69 12.51 9.13 34.47
CA PHE A 69 12.44 10.17 35.48
C PHE A 69 13.50 10.02 36.57
N GLN A 70 13.69 8.80 37.11
CA GLN A 70 14.79 8.50 38.03
C GLN A 70 16.15 8.90 37.43
N ARG A 71 16.42 8.51 36.17
CA ARG A 71 17.69 8.79 35.49
C ARG A 71 17.92 10.30 35.35
N ALA A 72 16.90 11.05 34.95
CA ALA A 72 16.96 12.51 34.84
C ALA A 72 17.33 13.17 36.18
N LEU A 73 16.64 12.79 37.27
CA LEU A 73 16.94 13.29 38.62
C LEU A 73 18.37 12.96 39.06
N GLN A 74 18.83 11.72 38.84
CA GLN A 74 20.17 11.28 39.22
C GLN A 74 21.27 12.04 38.45
N GLN A 75 21.10 12.26 37.14
CA GLN A 75 22.05 13.03 36.34
C GLN A 75 22.07 14.51 36.72
N LEU A 76 20.91 15.13 36.92
CA LEU A 76 20.80 16.52 37.36
C LEU A 76 21.48 16.75 38.72
N ASN A 77 21.30 15.83 39.67
CA ASN A 77 21.98 15.91 40.96
C ASN A 77 23.50 15.73 40.85
N ALA A 78 23.99 14.99 39.84
CA ALA A 78 25.42 14.81 39.63
C ALA A 78 26.09 16.06 39.03
N VAL A 79 25.44 16.72 38.05
CA VAL A 79 25.97 17.95 37.43
C VAL A 79 25.70 19.21 38.26
N ALA A 80 24.60 19.23 39.02
CA ALA A 80 24.19 20.32 39.90
C ALA A 80 23.80 19.75 41.29
N PRO A 81 24.77 19.46 42.19
CA PRO A 81 24.49 18.92 43.51
C PRO A 81 23.84 19.93 44.48
N ARG A 82 24.02 21.23 44.21
CA ARG A 82 23.34 22.33 44.91
C ARG A 82 22.32 22.96 43.98
N GLN A 83 21.05 22.61 44.17
CA GLN A 83 19.89 23.17 43.48
C GLN A 83 19.08 23.98 44.47
N ASP A 84 18.67 25.19 44.09
CA ASP A 84 17.88 26.10 44.91
C ASP A 84 16.38 25.94 44.67
N ALA A 85 16.02 25.57 43.44
CA ALA A 85 14.68 25.22 43.02
C ALA A 85 14.72 24.02 42.06
N PHE A 86 13.56 23.39 41.87
CA PHE A 86 13.35 22.31 40.92
C PHE A 86 11.93 22.45 40.36
N VAL A 87 11.78 22.52 39.04
CA VAL A 87 10.47 22.82 38.42
C VAL A 87 10.05 21.72 37.44
N VAL A 88 8.79 21.29 37.55
CA VAL A 88 8.15 20.40 36.55
C VAL A 88 6.93 21.10 35.95
N VAL A 89 6.96 21.32 34.63
CA VAL A 89 6.06 22.22 33.91
C VAL A 89 4.88 21.46 33.27
N GLY A 90 4.22 20.60 34.06
CA GLY A 90 3.04 19.84 33.64
C GLY A 90 3.33 18.45 33.06
N ASP A 91 2.24 17.72 32.80
CA ASP A 91 2.17 16.33 32.30
C ASP A 91 3.18 15.38 32.98
N PHE A 92 3.24 15.50 34.30
CA PHE A 92 4.03 14.60 35.13
C PHE A 92 3.34 13.24 35.33
N THR A 93 2.04 13.14 35.03
CA THR A 93 1.31 11.88 34.91
C THR A 93 0.74 11.68 33.51
N ASP A 94 0.64 10.43 33.07
CA ASP A 94 0.15 10.08 31.72
C ASP A 94 -1.38 10.16 31.58
N SER A 95 -2.12 10.14 32.69
CA SER A 95 -3.59 10.19 32.69
C SER A 95 -4.19 10.66 34.02
N GLY A 96 -3.48 11.48 34.80
CA GLY A 96 -3.99 12.11 36.03
C GLY A 96 -4.33 11.18 37.21
N SER A 97 -3.98 9.90 37.15
CA SER A 97 -4.40 8.87 38.11
C SER A 97 -3.73 9.03 39.47
N THR A 98 -4.45 8.73 40.56
CA THR A 98 -3.89 8.73 41.93
C THR A 98 -2.61 7.88 42.02
N GLN A 99 -2.55 6.74 41.32
CA GLN A 99 -1.40 5.84 41.30
C GLN A 99 -0.19 6.43 40.56
N GLN A 100 -0.43 7.17 39.47
CA GLN A 100 0.64 7.86 38.73
C GLN A 100 1.24 8.99 39.58
N TYR A 101 0.38 9.79 40.23
CA TYR A 101 0.79 10.78 41.22
C TYR A 101 1.63 10.15 42.34
N ASP A 102 1.17 9.05 42.94
CA ASP A 102 1.91 8.38 44.02
C ASP A 102 3.28 7.86 43.55
N ARG A 103 3.37 7.29 42.35
CA ARG A 103 4.64 6.81 41.79
C ARG A 103 5.60 7.95 41.41
N PHE A 104 5.10 9.04 40.85
CA PHE A 104 5.88 10.25 40.58
C PHE A 104 6.51 10.78 41.88
N PHE A 105 5.70 11.01 42.92
CA PHE A 105 6.18 11.55 44.18
C PHE A 105 7.03 10.57 45.00
N GLN A 106 6.82 9.26 44.89
CA GLN A 106 7.75 8.26 45.43
C GLN A 106 9.14 8.37 44.76
N THR A 107 9.17 8.46 43.43
CA THR A 107 10.42 8.58 42.65
C THR A 107 11.14 9.89 42.98
N TYR A 108 10.43 11.02 43.01
CA TYR A 108 11.00 12.30 43.39
C TYR A 108 11.50 12.33 44.84
N LYS A 109 10.77 11.75 45.79
CA LYS A 109 11.20 11.65 47.19
C LYS A 109 12.47 10.80 47.35
N GLN A 110 12.65 9.76 46.54
CA GLN A 110 13.79 8.86 46.62
C GLN A 110 15.04 9.41 45.90
N TYR A 111 14.87 10.11 44.78
CA TYR A 111 16.00 10.48 43.90
C TYR A 111 16.14 11.99 43.62
N GLY A 112 15.14 12.81 43.93
CA GLY A 112 15.18 14.27 43.73
C GLY A 112 15.97 15.01 44.82
N ASN A 113 16.41 16.24 44.53
CA ASN A 113 17.13 17.06 45.50
C ASN A 113 16.17 17.65 46.54
N GLN A 114 16.09 17.03 47.72
CA GLN A 114 15.14 17.45 48.77
C GLN A 114 15.47 18.81 49.42
N ASN A 115 16.62 19.41 49.11
CA ASN A 115 16.96 20.78 49.56
C ASN A 115 16.46 21.86 48.60
N ALA A 116 16.05 21.49 47.38
CA ALA A 116 15.56 22.43 46.38
C ALA A 116 14.10 22.79 46.63
N THR A 117 13.73 24.05 46.38
CA THR A 117 12.33 24.49 46.38
C THR A 117 11.60 23.87 45.18
N ALA A 118 10.87 22.79 45.42
CA ALA A 118 10.14 22.08 44.38
C ALA A 118 8.85 22.82 43.98
N MET A 119 8.64 22.97 42.68
CA MET A 119 7.50 23.65 42.06
C MET A 119 6.94 22.80 40.92
N TYR A 120 5.61 22.75 40.82
CA TYR A 120 4.88 21.93 39.87
C TYR A 120 3.77 22.74 39.19
N ALA A 121 3.59 22.57 37.89
CA ALA A 121 2.38 22.92 37.17
C ALA A 121 1.59 21.64 36.82
N LEU A 122 0.29 21.77 36.55
CA LEU A 122 -0.47 20.76 35.81
C LEU A 122 -0.22 20.90 34.31
N GLY A 123 -0.33 19.79 33.58
CA GLY A 123 -0.63 19.79 32.15
C GLY A 123 -2.02 19.20 31.86
N ASN A 124 -2.32 18.92 30.59
CA ASN A 124 -3.62 18.37 30.19
C ASN A 124 -3.78 16.87 30.52
N HIS A 125 -2.73 16.04 30.39
CA HIS A 125 -2.80 14.62 30.77
C HIS A 125 -3.12 14.45 32.26
N ASP A 126 -2.68 15.37 33.12
CA ASP A 126 -3.00 15.35 34.55
C ASP A 126 -4.53 15.48 34.84
N TYR A 127 -5.32 15.99 33.87
CA TYR A 127 -6.78 16.05 33.92
C TYR A 127 -7.48 14.85 33.24
N TRP A 128 -6.80 14.03 32.43
CA TRP A 128 -7.39 12.95 31.62
C TRP A 128 -7.70 11.68 32.44
N ASN A 129 -8.27 11.89 33.62
CA ASN A 129 -8.60 10.89 34.63
C ASN A 129 -10.13 10.69 34.80
N GLY A 130 -10.95 11.39 34.01
CA GLY A 130 -12.41 11.31 34.04
C GLY A 130 -13.11 12.11 35.14
N LEU A 131 -12.38 12.87 35.97
CA LEU A 131 -12.97 13.79 36.95
C LEU A 131 -13.42 15.12 36.33
N LEU A 132 -14.23 15.86 37.08
CA LEU A 132 -14.41 17.30 36.88
C LEU A 132 -13.08 18.03 37.11
N ALA A 133 -12.85 19.12 36.38
CA ALA A 133 -11.61 19.89 36.46
C ALA A 133 -11.26 20.31 37.91
N HIS A 134 -12.25 20.79 38.67
CA HIS A 134 -12.08 21.10 40.10
C HIS A 134 -11.49 19.93 40.91
N ASP A 135 -11.97 18.71 40.71
CA ASP A 135 -11.56 17.57 41.54
C ASP A 135 -10.17 17.06 41.14
N ALA A 136 -9.78 17.21 39.87
CA ALA A 136 -8.41 17.01 39.41
C ALA A 136 -7.46 18.06 40.01
N GLN A 137 -7.88 19.33 40.09
CA GLN A 137 -7.13 20.39 40.79
C GLN A 137 -6.99 20.08 42.29
N GLN A 138 -8.05 19.63 42.97
CA GLN A 138 -7.96 19.21 44.38
C GLN A 138 -7.02 18.01 44.57
N ARG A 139 -7.00 17.04 43.63
CA ARG A 139 -6.00 15.95 43.62
C ARG A 139 -4.59 16.52 43.53
N PHE A 140 -4.35 17.46 42.62
CA PHE A 140 -3.06 18.14 42.46
C PHE A 140 -2.62 18.81 43.77
N LEU A 141 -3.40 19.75 44.29
CA LEU A 141 -3.08 20.50 45.52
C LEU A 141 -2.77 19.56 46.69
N LYS A 142 -3.58 18.49 46.85
CA LYS A 142 -3.38 17.47 47.90
C LYS A 142 -2.10 16.64 47.72
N LYS A 143 -1.68 16.36 46.48
CA LYS A 143 -0.50 15.52 46.19
C LYS A 143 0.80 16.33 46.13
N THR A 144 0.75 17.57 45.65
CA THR A 144 1.92 18.44 45.46
C THR A 144 2.18 19.36 46.66
N GLY A 145 1.15 19.64 47.47
CA GLY A 145 1.23 20.63 48.55
C GLY A 145 1.28 22.09 48.07
N MET A 146 1.02 22.35 46.79
CA MET A 146 0.95 23.72 46.26
C MET A 146 -0.30 24.45 46.80
N GLU A 147 -0.18 25.75 46.97
CA GLU A 147 -1.23 26.62 47.57
C GLU A 147 -2.39 26.92 46.61
N SER A 148 -2.14 26.81 45.31
CA SER A 148 -3.05 27.10 44.20
C SER A 148 -2.50 26.39 42.95
N ILE A 149 -3.30 26.33 41.89
CA ILE A 149 -2.85 25.83 40.58
C ILE A 149 -2.03 26.88 39.82
N TYR A 150 -2.14 28.16 40.21
CA TYR A 150 -1.25 29.24 39.81
C TYR A 150 -0.78 30.02 41.04
N TYR A 151 0.52 30.26 41.16
CA TYR A 151 1.14 30.75 42.39
C TYR A 151 2.51 31.41 42.16
N HIS A 152 2.97 32.16 43.16
CA HIS A 152 4.19 32.95 43.10
C HIS A 152 5.12 32.58 44.26
N LYS A 153 6.31 32.06 43.95
CA LYS A 153 7.40 31.82 44.92
C LYS A 153 8.56 32.77 44.68
N VAL A 154 9.22 33.17 45.76
CA VAL A 154 10.47 33.94 45.72
C VAL A 154 11.58 33.08 46.31
N VAL A 155 12.56 32.69 45.49
CA VAL A 155 13.70 31.85 45.89
C VAL A 155 14.96 32.71 45.77
N LYS A 156 15.68 32.91 46.89
CA LYS A 156 16.87 33.79 46.96
C LYS A 156 16.66 35.21 46.37
N GLY A 157 15.43 35.74 46.39
CA GLY A 157 15.12 37.04 45.80
C GLY A 157 15.01 37.05 44.27
N TYR A 158 14.74 35.89 43.65
CA TYR A 158 14.29 35.72 42.26
C TYR A 158 12.83 35.25 42.24
N HIS A 159 12.06 35.72 41.27
CA HIS A 159 10.62 35.52 41.18
C HIS A 159 10.27 34.35 40.26
N PHE A 160 9.49 33.39 40.77
CA PHE A 160 8.98 32.22 40.06
C PHE A 160 7.46 32.28 40.04
N LEU A 161 6.88 32.47 38.86
CA LEU A 161 5.44 32.54 38.60
C LEU A 161 5.01 31.26 37.87
N VAL A 162 4.23 30.41 38.53
CA VAL A 162 3.78 29.14 37.95
C VAL A 162 2.29 29.26 37.60
N MET A 163 1.92 28.80 36.42
CA MET A 163 0.57 28.87 35.84
C MET A 163 0.16 27.52 35.26
N SER A 164 -0.85 26.90 35.88
CA SER A 164 -1.49 25.70 35.35
C SER A 164 -2.68 26.04 34.44
N PRO A 165 -2.94 25.24 33.38
CA PRO A 165 -4.22 25.31 32.70
C PRO A 165 -5.35 24.92 33.68
N GLU A 166 -6.49 25.57 33.54
CA GLU A 166 -7.64 25.39 34.45
C GLU A 166 -8.50 24.16 34.12
N ASN A 167 -8.19 23.45 33.03
CA ASN A 167 -8.86 22.21 32.63
C ASN A 167 -7.95 21.35 31.73
N GLY A 168 -8.45 20.17 31.35
CA GLY A 168 -7.77 19.21 30.49
C GLY A 168 -7.94 19.39 28.98
N VAL A 169 -8.30 20.58 28.48
CA VAL A 169 -8.25 20.84 27.03
C VAL A 169 -6.79 20.80 26.60
N THR A 170 -6.48 20.12 25.48
CA THR A 170 -5.11 19.93 24.98
C THR A 170 -4.34 21.25 24.89
N HIS A 171 -4.89 22.26 24.20
CA HIS A 171 -4.32 23.60 24.10
C HIS A 171 -4.45 24.46 25.38
N GLY A 172 -4.80 23.87 26.52
CA GLY A 172 -5.01 24.56 27.79
C GLY A 172 -6.18 25.56 27.77
N TYR A 173 -6.43 26.13 28.95
CA TYR A 173 -7.35 27.24 29.14
C TYR A 173 -6.86 28.09 30.32
N TYR A 174 -6.71 29.40 30.09
CA TYR A 174 -6.21 30.35 31.07
C TYR A 174 -7.21 31.51 31.19
N SER A 175 -7.96 31.55 32.29
CA SER A 175 -9.03 32.54 32.47
C SER A 175 -8.48 33.96 32.59
N ASP A 176 -9.33 34.95 32.31
CA ASP A 176 -8.97 36.36 32.50
C ASP A 176 -8.63 36.67 33.97
N THR A 177 -9.16 35.91 34.94
CA THR A 177 -8.73 35.99 36.35
C THR A 177 -7.26 35.59 36.50
N GLN A 178 -6.84 34.48 35.89
CA GLN A 178 -5.45 34.02 35.95
C GLN A 178 -4.49 34.94 35.18
N ILE A 179 -4.91 35.47 34.03
CA ILE A 179 -4.14 36.46 33.26
C ILE A 179 -3.98 37.77 34.05
N ASN A 180 -5.03 38.24 34.72
CA ASN A 180 -4.95 39.42 35.59
C ASN A 180 -4.08 39.18 36.83
N TRP A 181 -4.07 37.96 37.39
CA TRP A 181 -3.13 37.58 38.44
C TRP A 181 -1.67 37.65 37.94
N LEU A 182 -1.36 37.05 36.78
CA LEU A 182 -0.01 37.12 36.17
C LEU A 182 0.44 38.59 36.02
N LYS A 183 -0.44 39.44 35.50
CA LYS A 183 -0.18 40.89 35.36
C LYS A 183 0.15 41.57 36.69
N GLN A 184 -0.53 41.21 37.79
CA GLN A 184 -0.26 41.77 39.12
C GLN A 184 1.07 41.28 39.70
N GLU A 185 1.40 39.99 39.56
CA GLU A 185 2.66 39.45 40.09
C GLU A 185 3.89 39.93 39.29
N LEU A 186 3.78 40.10 37.97
CA LEU A 186 4.82 40.72 37.15
C LEU A 186 5.13 42.17 37.56
N VAL A 187 4.10 42.97 37.90
CA VAL A 187 4.29 44.32 38.45
C VAL A 187 5.08 44.27 39.76
N LYS A 188 4.72 43.37 40.68
CA LYS A 188 5.43 43.21 41.97
C LYS A 188 6.89 42.80 41.75
N ALA A 189 7.14 41.84 40.86
CA ALA A 189 8.50 41.37 40.57
C ALA A 189 9.37 42.46 39.93
N LYS A 190 8.84 43.21 38.95
CA LYS A 190 9.53 44.36 38.33
C LYS A 190 9.75 45.53 39.29
N GLN A 191 8.88 45.71 40.28
CA GLN A 191 9.06 46.69 41.36
C GLN A 191 10.11 46.26 42.39
N ALA A 192 10.25 44.96 42.65
CA ALA A 192 11.26 44.43 43.56
C ALA A 192 12.69 44.57 42.99
N ASP A 193 12.88 44.20 41.71
CA ASP A 193 14.11 44.48 40.97
C ASP A 193 13.84 44.46 39.45
N PRO A 194 13.95 45.61 38.74
CA PRO A 194 13.68 45.67 37.30
C PRO A 194 14.80 45.04 36.45
N ASN A 195 15.96 44.72 37.03
CA ASN A 195 17.11 44.16 36.31
C ASN A 195 17.20 42.63 36.41
N LYS A 196 16.57 42.03 37.42
CA LYS A 196 16.54 40.57 37.59
C LYS A 196 15.57 39.88 36.64
N PRO A 197 15.86 38.64 36.22
CA PRO A 197 14.94 37.82 35.46
C PRO A 197 13.72 37.44 36.30
N ILE A 198 12.57 37.34 35.63
CA ILE A 198 11.32 36.82 36.18
C ILE A 198 11.02 35.51 35.46
N PHE A 199 11.01 34.41 36.20
CA PHE A 199 10.78 33.09 35.64
C PHE A 199 9.30 32.76 35.63
N VAL A 200 8.75 32.43 34.47
CA VAL A 200 7.33 32.14 34.27
C VAL A 200 7.17 30.72 33.71
N PHE A 201 6.33 29.91 34.30
CA PHE A 201 6.18 28.50 33.95
C PHE A 201 4.72 28.22 33.58
N LEU A 202 4.49 27.70 32.38
CA LEU A 202 3.17 27.32 31.88
C LEU A 202 3.31 26.08 31.00
N HIS A 203 2.40 25.11 31.14
CA HIS A 203 2.56 23.84 30.43
C HIS A 203 2.44 24.00 28.91
N GLN A 204 1.30 24.48 28.41
CA GLN A 204 1.14 24.76 26.98
C GLN A 204 1.96 25.97 26.55
N GLN A 205 2.68 25.82 25.43
CA GLN A 205 3.56 26.84 24.88
C GLN A 205 2.80 28.10 24.46
N ILE A 206 3.48 29.23 24.43
CA ILE A 206 2.93 30.46 23.85
C ILE A 206 3.04 30.38 22.33
N LYS A 207 1.91 30.39 21.62
CA LYS A 207 1.83 30.18 20.18
C LYS A 207 2.64 31.22 19.40
N GLY A 208 3.49 30.74 18.49
CA GLY A 208 4.37 31.59 17.68
C GLY A 208 5.61 32.06 18.43
N THR A 209 6.15 31.23 19.33
CA THR A 209 7.42 31.49 20.02
C THR A 209 8.42 30.37 19.73
N VAL A 210 8.34 29.26 20.46
CA VAL A 210 9.29 28.14 20.38
C VAL A 210 8.87 27.04 19.41
N TYR A 211 9.77 26.10 19.12
CA TYR A 211 9.53 24.95 18.25
C TYR A 211 8.33 24.11 18.75
N GLY A 212 7.37 23.87 17.84
CA GLY A 212 6.10 23.19 18.11
C GLY A 212 4.97 24.12 18.55
N SER A 213 5.24 25.36 18.95
CA SER A 213 4.21 26.26 19.50
C SER A 213 3.16 26.69 18.47
N HIS A 214 3.46 26.59 17.17
CA HIS A 214 2.51 26.87 16.09
C HIS A 214 1.38 25.83 16.04
N GLU A 215 1.68 24.56 16.34
CA GLU A 215 0.74 23.45 16.43
C GLU A 215 0.15 23.33 17.85
N TRP A 216 1.02 23.26 18.87
CA TRP A 216 0.68 22.87 20.23
C TRP A 216 0.43 24.03 21.21
N GLY A 217 0.73 25.27 20.81
CA GLY A 217 0.58 26.43 21.68
C GLY A 217 -0.86 26.74 22.10
N THR A 218 -1.01 27.42 23.25
CA THR A 218 -2.34 27.66 23.85
C THR A 218 -3.20 28.66 23.07
N ASN A 219 -4.52 28.45 23.08
CA ASN A 219 -5.48 29.38 22.46
C ASN A 219 -5.53 30.75 23.16
N ASP A 220 -5.18 30.83 24.45
CA ASP A 220 -5.11 32.10 25.20
C ASP A 220 -3.79 32.88 24.98
N SER A 221 -2.90 32.41 24.09
CA SER A 221 -1.56 32.99 23.87
C SER A 221 -1.55 34.49 23.59
N ALA A 222 -2.58 35.03 22.93
CA ALA A 222 -2.69 36.47 22.67
C ALA A 222 -2.79 37.28 23.97
N LYS A 223 -3.54 36.79 24.97
CA LYS A 223 -3.70 37.44 26.28
C LYS A 223 -2.41 37.37 27.10
N ILE A 224 -1.73 36.23 27.05
CA ILE A 224 -0.46 35.99 27.75
C ILE A 224 0.64 36.89 27.17
N ASN A 225 0.77 36.94 25.83
CA ASN A 225 1.69 37.85 25.13
C ASN A 225 1.43 39.32 25.46
N GLU A 226 0.18 39.77 25.45
CA GLU A 226 -0.20 41.16 25.76
C GLU A 226 0.24 41.59 27.17
N VAL A 227 0.29 40.64 28.13
CA VAL A 227 0.80 40.89 29.48
C VAL A 227 2.33 40.84 29.53
N LEU A 228 2.97 39.86 28.89
CA LEU A 228 4.43 39.64 28.99
C LEU A 228 5.26 40.63 28.19
N LYS A 229 4.73 41.25 27.12
CA LYS A 229 5.50 42.11 26.20
C LYS A 229 6.17 43.34 26.84
N GLU A 230 5.70 43.74 28.02
CA GLU A 230 6.19 44.87 28.84
C GLU A 230 7.37 44.49 29.77
N TYR A 231 7.79 43.22 29.74
CA TYR A 231 8.75 42.61 30.66
C TYR A 231 9.86 41.86 29.87
N PRO A 232 10.85 42.55 29.28
CA PRO A 232 11.97 41.90 28.60
C PRO A 232 12.81 41.00 29.52
N GLN A 233 12.71 41.19 30.84
CA GLN A 233 13.29 40.29 31.85
C GLN A 233 12.48 39.00 32.11
N ALA A 234 11.31 38.83 31.51
CA ALA A 234 10.57 37.59 31.62
C ALA A 234 11.23 36.47 30.79
N VAL A 235 11.39 35.31 31.41
CA VAL A 235 11.85 34.08 30.76
C VAL A 235 10.79 33.02 31.00
N THR A 236 10.05 32.64 29.94
CA THR A 236 9.01 31.62 30.01
C THR A 236 9.60 30.24 29.73
N PHE A 237 9.10 29.23 30.44
CA PHE A 237 9.38 27.81 30.20
C PHE A 237 8.07 27.06 29.97
N SER A 238 8.04 26.20 28.95
CA SER A 238 6.84 25.43 28.57
C SER A 238 7.18 24.09 27.90
N GLY A 239 6.35 23.09 28.12
CA GLY A 239 6.50 21.72 27.59
C GLY A 239 5.48 21.43 26.50
N HIS A 240 4.69 20.37 26.68
CA HIS A 240 3.49 20.00 25.93
C HIS A 240 3.69 19.56 24.47
N SER A 241 4.61 20.17 23.71
CA SER A 241 4.86 19.75 22.33
C SER A 241 5.69 18.47 22.22
N HIS A 242 6.43 18.10 23.28
CA HIS A 242 7.46 17.05 23.26
C HIS A 242 8.62 17.28 22.28
N TYR A 243 8.74 18.47 21.67
CA TYR A 243 9.73 18.70 20.62
C TYR A 243 11.15 18.81 21.19
N PRO A 244 12.18 18.28 20.50
CA PRO A 244 13.56 18.21 21.00
C PRO A 244 14.22 19.57 21.24
N LEU A 245 15.13 19.61 22.21
CA LEU A 245 15.99 20.76 22.52
C LEU A 245 17.09 21.00 21.48
N ASP A 246 17.36 20.01 20.65
CA ASP A 246 18.36 20.04 19.57
C ASP A 246 18.03 21.11 18.52
N ASP A 247 16.74 21.33 18.23
CA ASP A 247 16.31 22.37 17.30
C ASP A 247 16.56 23.78 17.88
N PRO A 248 17.26 24.67 17.18
CA PRO A 248 17.57 26.01 17.68
C PRO A 248 16.33 26.83 18.01
N ARG A 249 15.18 26.60 17.35
CA ARG A 249 13.91 27.30 17.60
C ARG A 249 13.27 26.92 18.93
N SER A 250 13.79 25.93 19.66
CA SER A 250 13.36 25.63 21.03
C SER A 250 13.71 26.76 22.04
N ILE A 251 14.41 27.82 21.60
CA ILE A 251 14.41 29.14 22.23
C ILE A 251 14.03 30.25 21.24
N HIS A 252 13.28 31.23 21.75
CA HIS A 252 12.80 32.39 21.01
C HIS A 252 12.84 33.68 21.84
N GLN A 253 13.15 34.81 21.21
CA GLN A 253 13.16 36.14 21.81
C GLN A 253 12.53 37.18 20.88
N LYS A 254 11.60 37.98 21.42
CA LYS A 254 10.94 39.08 20.71
C LYS A 254 10.67 40.25 21.65
N ASP A 255 9.68 40.09 22.53
CA ASP A 255 9.38 41.05 23.59
C ASP A 255 9.88 40.60 24.97
N PHE A 256 10.02 39.28 25.13
CA PHE A 256 10.55 38.54 26.28
C PHE A 256 11.22 37.26 25.75
N THR A 257 11.81 36.43 26.62
CA THR A 257 12.41 35.14 26.23
C THR A 257 11.42 34.00 26.45
N SER A 258 11.29 33.09 25.48
CA SER A 258 10.51 31.86 25.58
C SER A 258 11.37 30.63 25.33
N VAL A 259 11.17 29.58 26.13
CA VAL A 259 12.00 28.37 26.12
C VAL A 259 11.11 27.11 26.16
N GLY A 260 11.32 26.22 25.20
CA GLY A 260 10.77 24.87 25.20
C GLY A 260 11.57 23.96 26.12
N THR A 261 10.90 23.13 26.91
CA THR A 261 11.55 22.20 27.86
C THR A 261 11.83 20.81 27.28
N SER A 262 11.28 20.51 26.09
CA SER A 262 11.14 19.15 25.56
C SER A 262 10.40 18.22 26.55
N SER A 263 10.62 16.90 26.45
CA SER A 263 9.97 15.87 27.25
C SER A 263 10.97 14.91 27.90
N VAL A 264 10.68 14.49 29.12
CA VAL A 264 11.38 13.39 29.80
C VAL A 264 10.90 12.02 29.30
N SER A 265 9.67 11.94 28.80
CA SER A 265 9.02 10.68 28.43
C SER A 265 9.39 10.19 27.02
N TYR A 266 9.06 10.96 25.98
CA TYR A 266 9.31 10.62 24.57
C TYR A 266 9.25 11.90 23.72
N MET A 267 9.86 11.91 22.54
CA MET A 267 9.83 13.08 21.66
C MET A 267 8.71 13.05 20.61
N GLU A 268 8.34 14.23 20.11
CA GLU A 268 7.62 14.40 18.85
C GLU A 268 8.33 15.42 17.94
N VAL A 269 7.91 15.52 16.69
CA VAL A 269 8.31 16.53 15.68
C VAL A 269 7.12 16.86 14.79
N GLU A 270 7.19 17.91 13.96
CA GLU A 270 6.02 18.32 13.17
C GLU A 270 5.67 17.36 12.02
N SER A 271 4.42 17.42 11.58
CA SER A 271 3.92 16.54 10.52
C SER A 271 4.54 16.81 9.13
N GLY A 272 4.22 15.93 8.16
CA GLY A 272 4.52 16.14 6.74
C GLY A 272 5.88 15.63 6.24
N LYS A 273 6.65 14.89 7.07
CA LYS A 273 7.88 14.19 6.66
C LYS A 273 7.64 12.67 6.65
N VAL A 274 8.41 11.95 5.83
CA VAL A 274 8.24 10.48 5.65
C VAL A 274 8.47 9.64 6.92
N GLN A 275 9.18 10.15 7.93
CA GLN A 275 9.34 9.47 9.22
C GLN A 275 8.12 9.60 10.16
N GLY A 276 7.17 10.51 9.90
CA GLY A 276 6.03 10.80 10.79
C GLY A 276 6.36 11.80 11.93
N ASN A 277 5.35 12.17 12.73
CA ASN A 277 5.47 13.07 13.88
C ASN A 277 6.02 12.37 15.14
N ILE A 278 5.79 11.06 15.27
CA ILE A 278 6.43 10.18 16.26
C ILE A 278 7.37 9.24 15.48
N PRO A 279 8.61 9.67 15.17
CA PRO A 279 9.53 8.90 14.35
C PRO A 279 10.04 7.62 15.05
N PRO A 280 10.55 6.63 14.30
CA PRO A 280 11.12 5.42 14.90
C PRO A 280 12.27 5.74 15.87
N GLY A 281 12.16 5.31 17.13
CA GLY A 281 13.11 5.65 18.20
C GLY A 281 12.74 6.90 18.99
N ALA A 282 11.60 7.56 18.71
CA ALA A 282 11.13 8.70 19.50
C ALA A 282 10.98 8.39 21.00
N GLU A 283 10.75 7.13 21.35
CA GLU A 283 10.71 6.64 22.72
C GLU A 283 12.09 6.53 23.39
N THR A 284 13.22 6.73 22.70
CA THR A 284 14.54 6.69 23.33
C THR A 284 14.99 8.06 23.86
N LEU A 285 14.59 9.15 23.20
CA LEU A 285 14.96 10.51 23.60
C LEU A 285 14.33 10.87 24.95
N SER A 286 15.09 11.58 25.79
CA SER A 286 14.63 12.05 27.10
C SER A 286 15.46 13.26 27.47
N GLN A 287 14.84 14.44 27.54
CA GLN A 287 15.54 15.72 27.62
C GLN A 287 14.96 16.65 28.70
N GLY A 288 15.74 17.68 29.04
CA GLY A 288 15.35 18.71 30.01
C GLY A 288 16.42 19.78 30.17
N LEU A 289 16.17 20.75 31.05
CA LEU A 289 17.01 21.94 31.20
C LEU A 289 17.67 22.02 32.58
N LEU A 290 18.86 22.62 32.64
CA LEU A 290 19.47 23.13 33.86
C LEU A 290 19.71 24.64 33.68
N VAL A 291 19.08 25.45 34.52
CA VAL A 291 19.21 26.91 34.51
C VAL A 291 20.15 27.37 35.60
N GLU A 292 21.09 28.24 35.25
CA GLU A 292 22.05 28.87 36.15
C GLU A 292 22.04 30.38 35.94
N VAL A 293 22.00 31.14 37.02
CA VAL A 293 21.91 32.61 36.98
C VAL A 293 23.03 33.23 37.79
N ASP A 294 23.67 34.23 37.23
CA ASP A 294 24.62 35.10 37.92
C ASP A 294 24.21 36.58 37.79
N ASP A 295 25.10 37.51 38.16
CA ASP A 295 24.84 38.94 38.11
C ASP A 295 24.82 39.52 36.68
N GLN A 296 25.25 38.76 35.67
CA GLN A 296 25.41 39.19 34.26
C GLN A 296 24.50 38.45 33.29
N LYS A 297 24.03 37.23 33.60
CA LYS A 297 23.25 36.40 32.66
C LYS A 297 22.44 35.28 33.31
N VAL A 298 21.42 34.82 32.57
CA VAL A 298 20.80 33.50 32.71
C VAL A 298 21.43 32.58 31.67
N THR A 299 22.05 31.48 32.11
CA THR A 299 22.57 30.40 31.25
C THR A 299 21.65 29.19 31.35
N ILE A 300 21.17 28.68 30.21
CA ILE A 300 20.22 27.58 30.11
C ILE A 300 20.91 26.44 29.38
N HIS A 301 21.36 25.44 30.14
CA HIS A 301 22.01 24.24 29.62
C HIS A 301 20.95 23.21 29.20
N ARG A 302 21.17 22.56 28.06
CA ARG A 302 20.25 21.58 27.44
C ARG A 302 20.78 20.17 27.66
N ARG A 303 20.06 19.35 28.42
CA ARG A 303 20.53 18.03 28.85
C ARG A 303 19.81 16.91 28.09
N ASP A 304 20.60 15.96 27.58
CA ASP A 304 20.09 14.68 27.11
C ASP A 304 20.34 13.61 28.18
N PHE A 305 19.24 13.07 28.73
CA PHE A 305 19.26 12.03 29.74
C PHE A 305 19.43 10.63 29.15
N HIS A 306 19.16 10.43 27.86
CA HIS A 306 19.37 9.16 27.17
C HIS A 306 20.86 8.87 27.01
N THR A 307 21.64 9.79 26.45
CA THR A 307 23.10 9.62 26.27
C THR A 307 23.95 10.20 27.40
N ASN A 308 23.32 10.77 28.44
CA ASN A 308 23.99 11.38 29.60
C ASN A 308 24.97 12.49 29.16
N SER A 309 24.52 13.32 28.22
CA SER A 309 25.31 14.33 27.52
C SER A 309 24.62 15.71 27.56
N TRP A 310 25.29 16.74 27.06
CA TRP A 310 24.67 18.04 26.77
C TRP A 310 24.35 18.09 25.27
N THR A 311 23.13 18.49 24.90
CA THR A 311 22.77 18.69 23.48
C THR A 311 23.03 20.15 23.08
N GLY A 312 24.10 20.34 22.30
CA GLY A 312 24.55 21.63 21.79
C GLY A 312 24.92 22.66 22.87
N GLU A 313 25.23 23.88 22.41
CA GLU A 313 25.66 24.97 23.30
C GLU A 313 24.53 25.47 24.23
N PRO A 314 24.85 25.94 25.45
CA PRO A 314 23.88 26.58 26.34
C PRO A 314 23.32 27.87 25.75
N TRP A 315 22.03 28.13 26.00
CA TRP A 315 21.43 29.43 25.65
C TRP A 315 21.72 30.47 26.74
N VAL A 316 21.90 31.73 26.34
CA VAL A 316 22.32 32.82 27.24
C VAL A 316 21.44 34.06 27.08
N VAL A 317 20.71 34.44 28.13
CA VAL A 317 20.01 35.72 28.24
C VAL A 317 20.86 36.67 29.06
N GLU A 318 21.32 37.76 28.45
CA GLU A 318 22.11 38.80 29.15
C GLU A 318 21.24 39.56 30.16
N LEU A 319 21.82 40.01 31.27
CA LEU A 319 21.18 40.79 32.33
C LEU A 319 21.85 42.17 32.48
N PRO A 320 21.07 43.25 32.70
CA PRO A 320 19.61 43.31 32.64
C PRO A 320 19.10 43.09 31.22
N ALA A 321 18.10 42.21 31.08
CA ALA A 321 17.56 41.81 29.78
C ALA A 321 16.82 42.97 29.11
N LYS A 322 17.16 43.23 27.84
CA LYS A 322 16.60 44.31 27.01
C LYS A 322 16.35 43.79 25.60
N LYS A 323 15.34 44.30 24.91
CA LYS A 323 14.96 43.82 23.56
C LYS A 323 16.11 44.00 22.55
N GLU A 324 16.90 45.05 22.69
CA GLU A 324 18.08 45.35 21.87
C GLU A 324 19.27 44.39 22.11
N SER A 325 19.21 43.56 23.15
CA SER A 325 20.22 42.56 23.49
C SER A 325 19.82 41.13 23.13
N PHE A 326 18.63 40.95 22.57
CA PHE A 326 18.11 39.63 22.20
C PHE A 326 18.86 39.03 21.00
N LYS A 327 19.25 37.77 21.15
CA LYS A 327 20.03 36.98 20.19
C LYS A 327 19.21 35.87 19.53
N TYR A 328 18.12 35.45 20.18
CA TYR A 328 17.28 34.32 19.74
C TYR A 328 16.05 34.78 18.94
N THR A 329 16.22 35.77 18.05
CA THR A 329 15.14 36.30 17.21
C THR A 329 14.68 35.32 16.13
N GLU A 330 13.46 35.51 15.61
CA GLU A 330 12.86 34.69 14.53
C GLU A 330 13.73 34.63 13.26
N ASP A 331 14.50 35.69 13.01
CA ASP A 331 15.26 35.91 11.77
C ASP A 331 16.78 35.74 11.93
N ARG A 332 17.26 35.29 13.08
CA ARG A 332 18.70 35.25 13.43
C ARG A 332 19.58 34.42 12.49
N ASP A 333 19.00 33.42 11.82
CA ASP A 333 19.74 32.56 10.89
C ASP A 333 19.44 32.89 9.44
N LYS A 334 20.52 32.96 8.66
CA LYS A 334 20.59 33.36 7.25
C LYS A 334 21.68 32.60 6.49
N GLU A 335 22.48 31.80 7.19
CA GLU A 335 23.40 30.88 6.55
C GLU A 335 22.60 29.73 5.94
N LYS A 336 23.23 28.93 5.08
CA LYS A 336 22.55 27.92 4.28
C LYS A 336 23.19 26.56 4.48
N PRO A 337 22.39 25.50 4.68
CA PRO A 337 22.92 24.16 4.81
C PRO A 337 23.64 23.80 3.50
N THR A 338 24.82 23.19 3.61
CA THR A 338 25.73 22.98 2.49
C THR A 338 26.25 21.54 2.51
N PHE A 339 26.21 20.86 1.36
CA PHE A 339 26.85 19.56 1.20
C PHE A 339 28.36 19.72 1.05
N LEU A 340 29.14 18.81 1.66
CA LEU A 340 30.59 18.77 1.51
C LEU A 340 31.00 18.52 0.05
N GLN A 341 32.20 18.96 -0.35
CA GLN A 341 32.64 18.92 -1.75
C GLN A 341 32.73 17.50 -2.35
N ASP A 342 32.94 16.49 -1.50
CA ASP A 342 32.98 15.07 -1.86
C ASP A 342 31.65 14.34 -1.67
N ALA A 343 30.60 15.03 -1.20
CA ALA A 343 29.27 14.47 -1.03
C ALA A 343 28.68 14.02 -2.37
N LYS A 344 28.12 12.81 -2.40
CA LYS A 344 27.51 12.21 -3.59
C LYS A 344 26.16 11.61 -3.27
N LEU A 345 25.22 11.85 -4.17
CA LEU A 345 23.97 11.11 -4.23
C LEU A 345 24.24 9.78 -4.94
N LYS A 346 23.82 8.67 -4.34
CA LYS A 346 23.92 7.32 -4.88
C LYS A 346 22.51 6.85 -5.21
N LEU A 347 22.30 6.39 -6.44
CA LEU A 347 21.02 5.82 -6.87
C LEU A 347 21.09 4.30 -6.90
N SER A 348 20.01 3.65 -6.48
CA SER A 348 19.85 2.20 -6.43
C SER A 348 18.39 1.82 -6.59
N ASN A 349 18.11 0.52 -6.80
CA ASN A 349 16.75 -0.04 -6.87
C ASN A 349 15.80 0.75 -7.79
N ILE A 350 16.33 1.23 -8.92
CA ILE A 350 15.54 1.86 -9.97
C ILE A 350 14.58 0.80 -10.53
N THR A 351 13.30 1.12 -10.56
CA THR A 351 12.22 0.28 -11.10
C THR A 351 11.53 1.00 -12.25
N GLU A 352 10.43 0.44 -12.74
CA GLU A 352 9.54 1.06 -13.73
C GLU A 352 8.90 2.35 -13.20
N THR A 353 8.80 2.54 -11.88
CA THR A 353 8.02 3.62 -11.25
C THR A 353 8.67 4.22 -9.99
N SER A 354 9.92 3.86 -9.66
CA SER A 354 10.60 4.35 -8.45
C SER A 354 12.13 4.35 -8.54
N VAL A 355 12.78 5.09 -7.63
CA VAL A 355 14.23 5.08 -7.39
C VAL A 355 14.52 5.16 -5.89
N THR A 356 15.58 4.50 -5.42
CA THR A 356 16.11 4.67 -4.06
C THR A 356 17.35 5.56 -4.10
N ALA A 357 17.30 6.65 -3.34
CA ALA A 357 18.36 7.64 -3.19
C ALA A 357 19.04 7.50 -1.83
N THR A 358 20.37 7.37 -1.82
CA THR A 358 21.22 7.39 -0.62
C THR A 358 22.17 8.57 -0.70
N PHE A 359 22.26 9.39 0.35
CA PHE A 359 23.10 10.60 0.36
C PHE A 359 23.65 10.89 1.77
N PRO A 360 24.83 11.52 1.89
CA PRO A 360 25.37 11.96 3.17
C PRO A 360 24.61 13.17 3.72
N GLN A 361 24.73 13.42 5.02
CA GLN A 361 24.24 14.67 5.61
C GLN A 361 24.93 15.89 4.98
N ALA A 362 24.18 16.98 4.81
CA ALA A 362 24.74 18.33 4.71
C ALA A 362 25.28 18.79 6.08
N VAL A 363 26.00 19.92 6.08
CA VAL A 363 26.41 20.63 7.30
C VAL A 363 25.80 22.02 7.32
N ASP A 364 25.63 22.57 8.53
CA ASP A 364 24.99 23.86 8.77
C ASP A 364 25.59 24.50 10.04
N ASN A 365 25.43 25.80 10.21
CA ASN A 365 25.93 26.57 11.36
C ASN A 365 25.10 26.34 12.64
N LEU A 366 23.79 26.11 12.51
CA LEU A 366 22.92 25.77 13.64
C LEU A 366 22.41 24.32 13.55
N LEU A 367 21.65 23.99 12.51
CA LEU A 367 21.08 22.65 12.34
C LEU A 367 20.53 22.41 10.93
N VAL A 368 21.02 21.35 10.26
CA VAL A 368 20.27 20.77 9.13
C VAL A 368 19.06 20.03 9.69
N HIS A 369 17.87 20.58 9.45
CA HIS A 369 16.61 20.09 10.00
C HIS A 369 15.98 18.99 9.11
N SER A 370 16.03 19.16 7.79
CA SER A 370 15.30 18.30 6.86
C SER A 370 15.86 18.32 5.43
N TYR A 371 15.38 17.40 4.61
CA TYR A 371 15.71 17.28 3.20
C TYR A 371 14.44 17.22 2.35
N ARG A 372 14.50 17.82 1.17
CA ARG A 372 13.53 17.63 0.09
C ARG A 372 14.18 16.82 -1.02
N LEU A 373 13.66 15.62 -1.27
CA LEU A 373 14.05 14.76 -2.38
C LEU A 373 13.00 14.87 -3.48
N GLN A 374 13.38 15.26 -4.70
CA GLN A 374 12.42 15.51 -5.79
C GLN A 374 12.92 14.97 -7.13
N ALA A 375 12.04 14.32 -7.90
CA ALA A 375 12.31 13.87 -9.25
C ALA A 375 11.67 14.83 -10.27
N LYS A 376 12.51 15.43 -11.10
CA LYS A 376 12.14 16.29 -12.22
C LYS A 376 12.29 15.52 -13.53
N GLU A 377 11.26 15.50 -14.35
CA GLU A 377 11.35 14.96 -15.72
C GLU A 377 12.46 15.70 -16.49
N LYS A 378 13.43 14.97 -17.06
CA LYS A 378 14.63 15.56 -17.67
C LYS A 378 14.30 16.47 -18.86
N ALA A 379 13.29 16.11 -19.66
CA ALA A 379 12.88 16.87 -20.84
C ALA A 379 12.15 18.19 -20.52
N THR A 380 11.38 18.26 -19.42
CA THR A 380 10.51 19.41 -19.11
C THR A 380 10.93 20.20 -17.88
N GLY A 381 11.80 19.64 -17.03
CA GLY A 381 12.14 20.18 -15.72
C GLY A 381 11.01 20.12 -14.69
N LYS A 382 9.83 19.59 -15.04
CA LYS A 382 8.67 19.52 -14.15
C LYS A 382 8.90 18.49 -13.05
N VAL A 383 8.72 18.90 -11.79
CA VAL A 383 8.67 17.98 -10.64
C VAL A 383 7.47 17.04 -10.85
N LYS A 384 7.74 15.74 -11.00
CA LYS A 384 6.71 14.69 -11.10
C LYS A 384 6.31 14.18 -9.71
N ASN A 385 7.29 13.96 -8.83
CA ASN A 385 7.04 13.62 -7.43
C ASN A 385 8.16 14.14 -6.51
N HIS A 386 7.85 14.28 -5.22
CA HIS A 386 8.80 14.65 -4.17
C HIS A 386 8.41 14.06 -2.82
N ILE A 387 9.37 14.01 -1.89
CA ILE A 387 9.15 13.74 -0.47
C ILE A 387 9.92 14.76 0.39
N LEU A 388 9.42 15.01 1.59
CA LEU A 388 10.16 15.66 2.67
C LEU A 388 10.58 14.61 3.70
N ALA A 389 11.79 14.71 4.22
CA ALA A 389 12.32 13.84 5.26
C ALA A 389 13.03 14.69 6.33
N PHE A 390 12.95 14.29 7.60
CA PHE A 390 13.84 14.83 8.61
C PHE A 390 15.29 14.40 8.34
N SER A 391 16.24 15.22 8.79
CA SER A 391 17.65 14.82 8.86
C SER A 391 17.93 13.75 9.92
N GLU A 392 16.93 13.42 10.74
CA GLU A 392 17.05 12.59 11.94
C GLU A 392 18.03 13.20 12.97
N PHE A 393 18.05 14.54 13.04
CA PHE A 393 18.84 15.32 13.99
C PHE A 393 18.65 14.93 15.47
N TYR A 394 17.50 14.37 15.80
CA TYR A 394 17.11 13.88 17.12
C TYR A 394 17.68 12.49 17.48
N ARG A 395 18.54 11.91 16.63
CA ARG A 395 19.21 10.63 16.91
C ARG A 395 20.63 10.86 17.39
N ASP A 396 21.07 10.10 18.38
CA ASP A 396 22.46 10.11 18.85
C ASP A 396 23.12 8.74 18.57
N PRO A 397 24.15 8.66 17.70
CA PRO A 397 24.60 9.71 16.80
C PRO A 397 23.65 9.92 15.61
N VAL A 398 23.62 11.14 15.08
CA VAL A 398 22.89 11.48 13.84
C VAL A 398 23.41 10.59 12.70
N PRO A 399 22.54 9.97 11.87
CA PRO A 399 22.98 9.05 10.82
C PRO A 399 23.84 9.76 9.78
N LYS A 400 24.97 9.16 9.41
CA LYS A 400 25.94 9.75 8.45
C LYS A 400 25.40 9.85 7.02
N GLU A 401 24.61 8.87 6.61
CA GLU A 401 23.90 8.82 5.33
C GLU A 401 22.42 8.54 5.60
N LEU A 402 21.55 9.14 4.80
CA LEU A 402 20.12 8.87 4.75
C LEU A 402 19.77 8.11 3.48
N THR A 403 18.72 7.30 3.51
CA THR A 403 18.26 6.52 2.35
C THR A 403 16.74 6.54 2.26
N PHE A 404 16.20 7.01 1.13
CA PHE A 404 14.77 7.09 0.89
C PHE A 404 14.41 6.60 -0.52
N THR A 405 13.21 6.04 -0.67
CA THR A 405 12.68 5.63 -1.98
C THR A 405 11.62 6.60 -2.44
N LEU A 406 11.79 7.17 -3.63
CA LEU A 406 10.82 8.02 -4.30
C LEU A 406 10.09 7.19 -5.36
N GLY A 407 8.79 6.95 -5.16
CA GLY A 407 7.92 6.26 -6.10
C GLY A 407 7.06 7.20 -6.95
N GLY A 408 6.04 6.66 -7.63
CA GLY A 408 5.08 7.45 -8.41
C GLY A 408 5.68 8.08 -9.66
N LEU A 409 6.71 7.45 -10.24
CA LEU A 409 7.35 7.88 -11.48
C LEU A 409 6.71 7.20 -12.70
N GLU A 410 6.89 7.81 -13.87
CA GLU A 410 6.47 7.26 -15.16
C GLU A 410 7.51 6.26 -15.67
N ILE A 411 7.05 5.27 -16.45
CA ILE A 411 7.86 4.18 -17.00
C ILE A 411 8.66 4.60 -18.24
N ASN A 412 9.89 4.07 -18.40
CA ASN A 412 10.80 4.42 -19.51
C ASN A 412 10.94 5.94 -19.66
N MET A 413 11.28 6.62 -18.55
CA MET A 413 11.33 8.08 -18.48
C MET A 413 12.63 8.52 -17.80
N GLU A 414 13.31 9.48 -18.42
CA GLU A 414 14.51 10.09 -17.85
C GLU A 414 14.17 11.16 -16.82
N TYR A 415 14.90 11.14 -15.71
CA TYR A 415 14.72 12.01 -14.56
C TYR A 415 16.04 12.60 -14.08
N ASN A 416 15.97 13.86 -13.62
CA ASN A 416 16.92 14.45 -12.70
C ASN A 416 16.35 14.31 -11.28
N ILE A 417 17.05 13.63 -10.38
CA ILE A 417 16.71 13.60 -8.95
C ILE A 417 17.59 14.58 -8.19
N GLU A 418 16.97 15.39 -7.35
CA GLU A 418 17.64 16.43 -6.55
C GLU A 418 17.39 16.21 -5.05
N VAL A 419 18.43 16.38 -4.24
CA VAL A 419 18.35 16.49 -2.77
C VAL A 419 18.68 17.91 -2.36
N THR A 420 17.70 18.65 -1.84
CA THR A 420 17.89 19.97 -1.21
C THR A 420 17.92 19.79 0.31
N ALA A 421 18.93 20.32 0.99
CA ALA A 421 18.93 20.42 2.45
C ALA A 421 18.21 21.70 2.90
N LEU A 422 17.53 21.63 4.05
CA LEU A 422 16.82 22.73 4.69
C LEU A 422 17.20 22.80 6.18
N ASP A 423 17.49 23.99 6.67
CA ASP A 423 17.72 24.26 8.09
C ASP A 423 16.38 24.44 8.86
N SER A 424 16.47 24.74 10.15
CA SER A 424 15.31 25.04 10.99
C SER A 424 14.60 26.36 10.62
N PHE A 425 15.26 27.31 9.95
CA PHE A 425 14.74 28.64 9.63
C PHE A 425 14.20 28.77 8.18
N GLY A 426 14.25 27.69 7.40
CA GLY A 426 13.76 27.61 6.02
C GLY A 426 14.78 28.04 4.97
N ASN A 427 16.06 28.21 5.33
CA ASN A 427 17.14 28.42 4.38
C ASN A 427 17.44 27.11 3.64
N GLU A 428 17.52 27.19 2.31
CA GLU A 428 17.77 26.04 1.44
C GLU A 428 19.18 26.02 0.87
N SER A 429 19.76 24.82 0.77
CA SER A 429 21.08 24.58 0.18
C SER A 429 21.19 25.13 -1.24
N SER A 430 22.09 26.09 -1.46
CA SER A 430 22.30 26.71 -2.79
C SER A 430 22.76 25.72 -3.87
N ALA A 431 23.42 24.63 -3.47
CA ALA A 431 23.85 23.55 -4.35
C ALA A 431 23.26 22.21 -3.85
N PRO A 432 22.11 21.77 -4.40
CA PRO A 432 21.56 20.45 -4.08
C PRO A 432 22.42 19.34 -4.70
N LEU A 433 22.44 18.15 -4.08
CA LEU A 433 22.99 16.96 -4.75
C LEU A 433 22.07 16.56 -5.91
N ARG A 434 22.65 16.13 -7.03
CA ARG A 434 21.92 15.76 -8.24
C ARG A 434 22.51 14.51 -8.88
N GLU A 435 21.64 13.67 -9.43
CA GLU A 435 22.00 12.56 -10.32
C GLU A 435 20.91 12.39 -11.38
N GLU A 436 21.26 11.78 -12.51
CA GLU A 436 20.31 11.37 -13.54
C GLU A 436 20.01 9.87 -13.47
N PHE A 437 18.79 9.47 -13.83
CA PHE A 437 18.41 8.08 -14.03
C PHE A 437 17.26 7.94 -15.03
N GLU A 438 17.09 6.75 -15.57
CA GLU A 438 15.95 6.36 -16.41
C GLU A 438 15.19 5.24 -15.69
N THR A 439 13.86 5.34 -15.58
CA THR A 439 13.03 4.24 -15.05
C THR A 439 13.01 3.06 -16.03
N ASN A 440 13.00 1.84 -15.49
CA ASN A 440 13.12 0.62 -16.30
C ASN A 440 11.95 0.46 -17.29
N THR A 441 12.17 -0.31 -18.36
CA THR A 441 11.08 -0.86 -19.20
C THR A 441 10.46 -2.10 -18.55
N GLU A 442 9.15 -2.26 -18.70
CA GLU A 442 8.44 -3.48 -18.30
C GLU A 442 8.71 -4.58 -19.34
N VAL A 443 9.58 -5.54 -18.99
CA VAL A 443 9.94 -6.66 -19.87
C VAL A 443 8.85 -7.74 -19.80
N ILE A 444 8.04 -7.82 -20.86
CA ILE A 444 7.01 -8.86 -21.04
C ILE A 444 7.57 -10.01 -21.86
N ASP A 445 7.62 -11.22 -21.28
CA ASP A 445 7.84 -12.46 -22.04
C ASP A 445 6.53 -12.85 -22.75
N PRO A 446 6.47 -12.85 -24.10
CA PRO A 446 5.28 -13.22 -24.84
C PRO A 446 4.92 -14.71 -24.73
N ASN A 447 5.82 -15.55 -24.21
CA ASN A 447 5.63 -16.99 -24.03
C ASN A 447 5.22 -17.38 -22.60
N ALA A 448 5.10 -16.40 -21.70
CA ALA A 448 4.67 -16.66 -20.33
C ALA A 448 3.29 -17.33 -20.31
N LYS A 449 3.14 -18.33 -19.45
CA LYS A 449 1.88 -19.09 -19.29
C LYS A 449 1.23 -18.68 -17.98
N VAL A 450 -0.10 -18.58 -18.00
CA VAL A 450 -0.90 -18.36 -16.80
C VAL A 450 -0.72 -19.57 -15.87
N PRO A 451 -0.26 -19.40 -14.61
CA PRO A 451 -0.32 -20.48 -13.62
C PRO A 451 -1.76 -20.89 -13.37
N LYS A 452 -2.00 -22.12 -12.88
CA LYS A 452 -3.33 -22.47 -12.39
C LYS A 452 -3.59 -21.74 -11.07
N ALA A 453 -4.76 -21.10 -10.92
CA ALA A 453 -5.19 -20.54 -9.64
C ALA A 453 -5.37 -21.66 -8.59
N ASP A 454 -4.61 -21.56 -7.51
CA ASP A 454 -4.39 -22.66 -6.55
C ASP A 454 -5.06 -22.42 -5.17
N VAL A 455 -5.80 -21.32 -5.04
CA VAL A 455 -6.52 -20.94 -3.80
C VAL A 455 -8.03 -20.75 -4.05
N LEU A 456 -8.41 -20.16 -5.19
CA LEU A 456 -9.80 -19.99 -5.65
C LEU A 456 -9.82 -19.81 -7.17
N ASP A 457 -10.70 -20.52 -7.90
CA ASP A 457 -10.93 -20.33 -9.34
C ASP A 457 -12.43 -20.44 -9.67
N VAL A 458 -13.13 -19.31 -9.66
CA VAL A 458 -14.55 -19.24 -10.08
C VAL A 458 -14.62 -18.61 -11.46
N ASN A 459 -14.96 -19.43 -12.44
CA ASN A 459 -14.94 -19.02 -13.84
C ASN A 459 -16.28 -19.21 -14.58
N PHE A 460 -17.32 -19.79 -13.95
CA PHE A 460 -18.67 -19.95 -14.51
C PHE A 460 -18.81 -20.72 -15.84
N LEU A 461 -17.75 -21.32 -16.42
CA LEU A 461 -17.79 -21.84 -17.81
C LEU A 461 -18.90 -22.87 -18.07
N ASP A 462 -19.23 -23.69 -17.06
CA ASP A 462 -20.29 -24.72 -17.09
C ASP A 462 -21.68 -24.19 -16.71
N GLY A 463 -21.81 -22.89 -16.43
CA GLY A 463 -23.02 -22.24 -15.93
C GLY A 463 -23.22 -22.31 -14.41
N THR A 464 -22.25 -22.78 -13.63
CA THR A 464 -22.38 -22.96 -12.18
C THR A 464 -21.47 -22.04 -11.36
N PHE A 465 -21.84 -21.79 -10.10
CA PHE A 465 -20.97 -21.16 -9.11
C PHE A 465 -20.13 -22.25 -8.44
N LYS A 466 -18.88 -22.43 -8.88
CA LYS A 466 -18.00 -23.51 -8.42
C LYS A 466 -16.54 -23.08 -8.39
N ASP A 467 -15.81 -23.54 -7.37
CA ASP A 467 -14.36 -23.44 -7.27
C ASP A 467 -13.68 -24.57 -8.04
N TYR A 468 -12.82 -24.21 -9.00
CA TYR A 468 -11.98 -25.12 -9.79
C TYR A 468 -10.52 -25.18 -9.32
N SER A 469 -10.19 -24.49 -8.22
CA SER A 469 -8.86 -24.54 -7.59
C SER A 469 -8.53 -25.95 -7.06
N SER A 470 -7.32 -26.13 -6.53
CA SER A 470 -6.96 -27.37 -5.83
C SER A 470 -7.73 -27.60 -4.51
N PHE A 471 -8.36 -26.57 -3.94
CA PHE A 471 -9.20 -26.72 -2.74
C PHE A 471 -10.60 -27.25 -3.08
N GLY A 472 -11.16 -26.89 -4.25
CA GLY A 472 -12.50 -27.29 -4.66
C GLY A 472 -13.56 -26.91 -3.63
N ALA A 473 -13.43 -25.74 -3.01
CA ALA A 473 -14.25 -25.35 -1.88
C ALA A 473 -15.74 -25.21 -2.28
N ASN A 474 -16.63 -25.75 -1.43
CA ASN A 474 -18.07 -25.75 -1.68
C ASN A 474 -18.68 -24.35 -1.55
N GLY A 475 -18.56 -23.57 -2.63
CA GLY A 475 -19.18 -22.26 -2.77
C GLY A 475 -20.69 -22.34 -3.01
N SER A 476 -21.37 -21.21 -2.80
CA SER A 476 -22.80 -21.06 -3.08
C SER A 476 -23.13 -19.60 -3.39
N VAL A 477 -24.36 -19.35 -3.86
CA VAL A 477 -24.92 -18.01 -4.04
C VAL A 477 -25.95 -17.71 -2.96
N LYS A 478 -26.16 -16.42 -2.69
CA LYS A 478 -27.21 -15.89 -1.82
C LYS A 478 -27.99 -14.82 -2.60
N GLY A 479 -29.31 -14.82 -2.45
CA GLY A 479 -30.21 -13.92 -3.18
C GLY A 479 -30.43 -14.32 -4.65
N ASP A 480 -31.09 -13.44 -5.41
CA ASP A 480 -31.42 -13.65 -6.82
C ASP A 480 -30.20 -13.45 -7.74
N VAL A 481 -29.29 -14.44 -7.73
CA VAL A 481 -28.08 -14.45 -8.56
C VAL A 481 -28.33 -15.29 -9.82
N ALA A 482 -28.20 -14.68 -10.99
CA ALA A 482 -28.32 -15.35 -12.28
C ALA A 482 -26.93 -15.61 -12.89
N ILE A 483 -26.72 -16.81 -13.43
CA ILE A 483 -25.55 -17.15 -14.24
C ILE A 483 -26.05 -17.43 -15.66
N GLU A 484 -25.67 -16.57 -16.61
CA GLU A 484 -26.28 -16.53 -17.94
C GLU A 484 -25.25 -16.24 -19.05
N TYR A 485 -25.53 -16.75 -20.26
CA TYR A 485 -24.63 -16.61 -21.40
C TYR A 485 -24.67 -15.20 -21.99
N GLU A 486 -23.51 -14.55 -22.04
CA GLU A 486 -23.32 -13.25 -22.67
C GLU A 486 -22.61 -13.42 -24.01
N LYS A 487 -23.36 -13.25 -25.12
CA LYS A 487 -22.83 -13.31 -26.50
C LYS A 487 -21.60 -12.41 -26.75
N PRO A 488 -21.47 -11.19 -26.18
CA PRO A 488 -20.24 -10.40 -26.33
C PRO A 488 -19.02 -11.02 -25.64
N LEU A 489 -19.24 -11.76 -24.55
CA LEU A 489 -18.19 -12.36 -23.72
C LEU A 489 -17.93 -13.84 -24.03
N LYS A 490 -18.71 -14.45 -24.94
CA LYS A 490 -18.58 -15.85 -25.39
C LYS A 490 -18.56 -16.85 -24.22
N LYS A 491 -19.35 -16.56 -23.19
CA LYS A 491 -19.25 -17.18 -21.88
C LYS A 491 -20.49 -16.94 -21.01
N GLN A 492 -20.76 -17.87 -20.11
CA GLN A 492 -21.66 -17.69 -18.97
C GLN A 492 -21.05 -16.68 -17.97
N VAL A 493 -21.84 -15.78 -17.40
CA VAL A 493 -21.38 -14.79 -16.41
C VAL A 493 -22.36 -14.66 -15.26
N MET A 494 -21.85 -14.34 -14.07
CA MET A 494 -22.68 -14.03 -12.91
C MET A 494 -23.17 -12.59 -12.99
N LYS A 495 -24.49 -12.39 -12.99
CA LYS A 495 -25.16 -11.08 -13.02
C LYS A 495 -25.64 -10.72 -11.62
N LEU A 496 -25.35 -9.50 -11.19
CA LEU A 496 -25.66 -9.01 -9.86
C LEU A 496 -26.47 -7.71 -9.93
N SER A 497 -27.63 -7.74 -9.28
CA SER A 497 -28.60 -6.63 -9.28
C SER A 497 -28.17 -5.43 -8.43
N GLY A 498 -27.13 -5.57 -7.59
CA GLY A 498 -26.73 -4.55 -6.63
C GLY A 498 -27.68 -4.36 -5.46
N ARG A 499 -28.56 -5.33 -5.19
CA ARG A 499 -29.35 -5.46 -3.96
C ARG A 499 -28.52 -6.16 -2.88
N ASN A 500 -28.71 -5.77 -1.61
CA ASN A 500 -28.03 -6.42 -0.48
C ASN A 500 -28.31 -7.92 -0.47
N ASN A 501 -27.36 -8.71 0.05
CA ASN A 501 -27.45 -10.18 0.07
C ASN A 501 -27.68 -10.85 -1.29
N THR A 502 -27.28 -10.21 -2.41
CA THR A 502 -27.24 -10.81 -3.75
C THR A 502 -25.79 -10.97 -4.21
N TYR A 503 -25.17 -12.11 -3.91
CA TYR A 503 -23.72 -12.34 -4.12
C TYR A 503 -23.36 -13.84 -4.10
N GLY A 504 -22.15 -14.18 -4.57
CA GLY A 504 -21.56 -15.50 -4.41
C GLY A 504 -20.56 -15.54 -3.25
N TYR A 505 -20.39 -16.69 -2.59
CA TYR A 505 -19.42 -16.85 -1.50
C TYR A 505 -18.79 -18.24 -1.47
N ILE A 506 -17.53 -18.29 -1.01
CA ILE A 506 -16.73 -19.51 -0.83
C ILE A 506 -16.19 -19.55 0.61
N PRO A 507 -16.35 -20.64 1.36
CA PRO A 507 -15.71 -20.80 2.66
C PRO A 507 -14.18 -20.66 2.56
N PHE A 508 -13.59 -19.75 3.34
CA PHE A 508 -12.15 -19.46 3.29
C PHE A 508 -11.43 -20.12 4.48
N SER A 509 -10.82 -21.27 4.22
CA SER A 509 -10.16 -22.12 5.23
C SER A 509 -8.86 -21.52 5.75
N ASN A 510 -8.40 -21.99 6.91
CA ASN A 510 -7.10 -21.57 7.47
C ASN A 510 -5.92 -21.96 6.57
N GLU A 511 -6.01 -23.05 5.80
CA GLU A 511 -4.98 -23.45 4.85
C GLU A 511 -4.91 -22.49 3.65
N GLN A 512 -6.07 -22.04 3.14
CA GLN A 512 -6.11 -20.99 2.12
C GLN A 512 -5.52 -19.67 2.64
N LYS A 513 -5.88 -19.24 3.86
CA LYS A 513 -5.32 -18.04 4.52
C LYS A 513 -3.79 -18.13 4.67
N GLU A 514 -3.30 -19.28 5.13
CA GLU A 514 -1.86 -19.54 5.33
C GLU A 514 -1.08 -19.49 4.00
N LYS A 515 -1.67 -19.97 2.90
CA LYS A 515 -1.09 -19.91 1.56
C LYS A 515 -0.90 -18.49 1.00
N VAL A 516 -1.75 -17.53 1.39
CA VAL A 516 -1.74 -16.16 0.82
C VAL A 516 -1.14 -15.10 1.74
N LYS A 517 -0.65 -15.50 2.92
CA LYS A 517 -0.20 -14.56 3.98
C LYS A 517 1.06 -13.77 3.62
N ASP A 518 1.96 -14.34 2.81
CA ASP A 518 3.26 -13.76 2.47
C ASP A 518 3.28 -13.20 1.02
N SER A 519 2.43 -13.74 0.14
CA SER A 519 2.21 -13.27 -1.23
C SER A 519 0.82 -13.67 -1.73
N PHE A 520 0.27 -12.94 -2.71
CA PHE A 520 -0.96 -13.35 -3.40
C PHE A 520 -1.10 -12.70 -4.80
N THR A 521 -2.06 -13.20 -5.59
CA THR A 521 -2.67 -12.45 -6.69
C THR A 521 -4.18 -12.58 -6.66
N LEU A 522 -4.90 -11.46 -6.69
CA LEU A 522 -6.33 -11.38 -7.00
C LEU A 522 -6.49 -11.08 -8.50
N GLU A 523 -7.33 -11.84 -9.20
CA GLU A 523 -7.68 -11.60 -10.61
C GLU A 523 -9.21 -11.58 -10.74
N ALA A 524 -9.75 -10.50 -11.30
CA ALA A 524 -11.17 -10.36 -11.60
C ALA A 524 -11.37 -9.88 -13.04
N VAL A 525 -12.37 -10.45 -13.73
CA VAL A 525 -12.95 -9.82 -14.92
C VAL A 525 -14.38 -9.43 -14.59
N PHE A 526 -14.68 -8.14 -14.62
CA PHE A 526 -15.97 -7.60 -14.19
C PHE A 526 -16.38 -6.36 -14.98
N SER A 527 -17.64 -5.97 -14.83
CA SER A 527 -18.17 -4.70 -15.31
C SER A 527 -19.14 -4.11 -14.27
N MET A 528 -19.00 -2.82 -13.98
CA MET A 528 -19.94 -2.07 -13.15
C MET A 528 -20.99 -1.40 -14.05
N ASN A 529 -22.29 -1.53 -13.77
CA ASN A 529 -23.32 -0.85 -14.58
C ASN A 529 -23.44 0.65 -14.20
N GLN A 530 -23.01 1.01 -12.98
CA GLN A 530 -22.98 2.37 -12.46
C GLN A 530 -21.78 2.57 -11.53
N ILE A 531 -21.30 3.79 -11.39
CA ILE A 531 -20.26 4.18 -10.42
C ILE A 531 -20.89 4.39 -9.04
N ARG A 532 -20.39 3.67 -8.03
CA ARG A 532 -20.81 3.76 -6.62
C ARG A 532 -19.83 3.00 -5.71
N ASN A 533 -20.02 3.09 -4.39
CA ASN A 533 -19.42 2.14 -3.44
C ASN A 533 -19.96 0.73 -3.73
N GLN A 534 -19.09 -0.21 -4.11
CA GLN A 534 -19.44 -1.62 -4.38
C GLN A 534 -18.23 -2.55 -4.44
N ALA A 535 -18.36 -3.72 -3.82
CA ALA A 535 -17.37 -4.78 -3.72
C ALA A 535 -17.38 -5.69 -4.96
N ILE A 536 -16.20 -6.04 -5.49
CA ILE A 536 -16.05 -6.92 -6.65
C ILE A 536 -15.75 -8.35 -6.20
N MET A 537 -14.70 -8.55 -5.41
CA MET A 537 -14.38 -9.82 -4.74
C MET A 537 -13.48 -9.56 -3.55
N GLU A 538 -13.83 -10.06 -2.37
CA GLU A 538 -13.10 -9.74 -1.13
C GLU A 538 -13.42 -10.65 0.06
N ASN A 539 -12.54 -10.61 1.06
CA ASN A 539 -12.81 -11.08 2.42
C ASN A 539 -12.45 -10.02 3.48
N THR A 540 -12.75 -8.77 3.16
CA THR A 540 -12.57 -7.59 4.00
C THR A 540 -13.51 -7.63 5.22
N GLU A 541 -12.98 -7.24 6.37
CA GLU A 541 -13.74 -6.93 7.60
C GLU A 541 -12.74 -6.27 8.58
N SER A 542 -12.34 -6.98 9.64
CA SER A 542 -11.21 -6.64 10.53
C SER A 542 -9.82 -6.90 9.90
N GLY A 543 -9.77 -7.36 8.66
CA GLY A 543 -8.58 -7.56 7.84
C GLY A 543 -8.97 -8.10 6.47
N GLY A 544 -8.05 -8.72 5.74
CA GLY A 544 -8.34 -9.43 4.49
C GLY A 544 -7.74 -8.77 3.25
N ILE A 545 -8.19 -9.24 2.08
CA ILE A 545 -7.85 -8.68 0.77
C ILE A 545 -9.11 -8.51 -0.07
N GLY A 546 -9.11 -7.52 -0.98
CA GLY A 546 -10.30 -7.20 -1.74
C GLY A 546 -10.12 -6.25 -2.91
N PHE A 547 -11.19 -6.15 -3.70
CA PHE A 547 -11.37 -5.11 -4.72
C PHE A 547 -12.69 -4.38 -4.45
N GLU A 548 -12.63 -3.12 -4.02
CA GLU A 548 -13.80 -2.27 -3.81
C GLU A 548 -13.75 -1.04 -4.74
N SER A 549 -14.86 -0.74 -5.40
CA SER A 549 -15.08 0.55 -6.08
C SER A 549 -15.56 1.58 -5.07
N THR A 550 -15.04 2.79 -5.16
CA THR A 550 -15.52 3.97 -4.41
C THR A 550 -16.60 4.73 -5.19
N GLY A 551 -17.29 5.68 -4.53
CA GLY A 551 -18.30 6.55 -5.13
C GLY A 551 -17.82 7.47 -6.25
N SER A 552 -16.50 7.61 -6.46
CA SER A 552 -15.91 8.30 -7.62
C SER A 552 -15.57 7.37 -8.79
N GLY A 553 -15.66 6.05 -8.61
CA GLY A 553 -15.26 5.04 -9.60
C GLY A 553 -13.78 4.69 -9.56
N TYR A 554 -13.06 5.19 -8.56
CA TYR A 554 -11.73 4.69 -8.23
C TYR A 554 -11.88 3.30 -7.59
N VAL A 555 -11.33 2.28 -8.23
CA VAL A 555 -11.37 0.88 -7.77
C VAL A 555 -10.04 0.54 -7.12
N GLU A 556 -10.11 0.14 -5.86
CA GLU A 556 -8.98 -0.05 -4.96
C GLU A 556 -8.73 -1.54 -4.70
N LEU A 557 -7.47 -1.96 -4.80
CA LEU A 557 -6.95 -3.17 -4.16
C LEU A 557 -6.75 -2.88 -2.68
N TRP A 558 -7.49 -3.57 -1.82
CA TRP A 558 -7.33 -3.54 -0.37
C TRP A 558 -6.51 -4.73 0.08
N ALA A 559 -5.57 -4.52 1.01
CA ALA A 559 -4.86 -5.60 1.70
C ALA A 559 -4.45 -5.19 3.12
N HIS A 560 -4.81 -6.01 4.12
CA HIS A 560 -4.46 -5.76 5.52
C HIS A 560 -3.06 -6.30 5.85
N ILE A 561 -2.02 -5.50 5.58
CA ILE A 561 -0.61 -5.88 5.67
C ILE A 561 0.07 -5.15 6.84
N GLY A 562 0.73 -5.91 7.71
CA GLY A 562 1.53 -5.33 8.80
C GLY A 562 0.70 -4.55 9.83
N GLY A 563 -0.51 -5.02 10.13
CA GLY A 563 -1.38 -4.43 11.16
C GLY A 563 -2.27 -3.26 10.70
N SER A 564 -2.31 -2.95 9.40
CA SER A 564 -3.23 -1.93 8.86
C SER A 564 -3.58 -2.20 7.40
N TYR A 565 -4.72 -1.68 6.95
CA TYR A 565 -5.06 -1.69 5.52
C TYR A 565 -4.12 -0.81 4.70
N LYS A 566 -3.63 -1.36 3.59
CA LYS A 566 -3.03 -0.63 2.48
C LYS A 566 -4.01 -0.65 1.32
N ARG A 567 -4.07 0.46 0.58
CA ARG A 567 -4.95 0.64 -0.57
C ARG A 567 -4.18 1.28 -1.70
N ILE A 568 -4.32 0.73 -2.90
CA ILE A 568 -3.88 1.34 -4.17
C ILE A 568 -4.95 1.05 -5.21
N GLY A 569 -5.21 1.99 -6.11
CA GLY A 569 -6.31 1.82 -7.06
C GLY A 569 -6.08 2.47 -8.42
N VAL A 570 -7.15 2.45 -9.21
CA VAL A 570 -7.21 3.02 -10.56
C VAL A 570 -8.61 3.52 -10.84
N GLN A 571 -8.73 4.64 -11.57
CA GLN A 571 -10.02 5.15 -12.01
C GLN A 571 -10.58 4.28 -13.13
N LEU A 572 -11.76 3.68 -12.90
CA LEU A 572 -12.49 2.91 -13.91
C LEU A 572 -13.82 3.61 -14.28
N GLU A 573 -14.43 3.14 -15.37
CA GLU A 573 -15.69 3.66 -15.92
C GLU A 573 -16.83 2.64 -15.77
N ALA A 574 -18.07 3.14 -15.70
CA ALA A 574 -19.25 2.28 -15.78
C ALA A 574 -19.50 1.77 -17.21
N ASN A 575 -20.22 0.66 -17.32
CA ASN A 575 -20.63 -0.02 -18.55
C ASN A 575 -19.47 -0.52 -19.43
N LYS A 576 -18.28 -0.70 -18.84
CA LYS A 576 -17.08 -1.24 -19.47
C LYS A 576 -16.62 -2.50 -18.71
N THR A 577 -16.15 -3.49 -19.47
CA THR A 577 -15.56 -4.71 -18.90
C THR A 577 -14.06 -4.51 -18.77
N TYR A 578 -13.51 -4.85 -17.61
CA TYR A 578 -12.08 -4.74 -17.32
C TYR A 578 -11.53 -6.09 -16.85
N HIS A 579 -10.28 -6.38 -17.21
CA HIS A 579 -9.44 -7.34 -16.48
C HIS A 579 -8.62 -6.57 -15.46
N LEU A 580 -8.87 -6.82 -14.18
CA LEU A 580 -8.18 -6.17 -13.06
C LEU A 580 -7.40 -7.24 -12.29
N THR A 581 -6.10 -7.01 -12.09
CA THR A 581 -5.24 -7.92 -11.33
C THR A 581 -4.48 -7.15 -10.26
N GLY A 582 -4.41 -7.73 -9.06
CA GLY A 582 -3.78 -7.14 -7.88
C GLY A 582 -2.80 -8.12 -7.26
N THR A 583 -1.51 -7.80 -7.25
CA THR A 583 -0.44 -8.71 -6.81
C THR A 583 0.22 -8.20 -5.54
N TYR A 584 0.56 -9.10 -4.61
CA TYR A 584 1.46 -8.82 -3.49
C TYR A 584 2.63 -9.79 -3.47
N ASN A 585 3.88 -9.31 -3.54
CA ASN A 585 5.09 -10.15 -3.59
C ASN A 585 5.90 -10.20 -2.28
N GLY A 586 5.33 -9.75 -1.15
CA GLY A 586 6.05 -9.60 0.13
C GLY A 586 6.80 -8.27 0.29
N SER A 587 6.95 -7.48 -0.78
CA SER A 587 7.64 -6.17 -0.77
C SER A 587 6.94 -5.05 -1.55
N GLU A 588 6.06 -5.40 -2.49
CA GLU A 588 5.27 -4.48 -3.32
C GLU A 588 3.85 -5.02 -3.51
N LEU A 589 2.86 -4.15 -3.31
CA LEU A 589 1.51 -4.26 -3.88
C LEU A 589 1.51 -3.59 -5.26
N ALA A 590 0.89 -4.22 -6.26
CA ALA A 590 0.71 -3.63 -7.59
C ALA A 590 -0.69 -3.92 -8.17
N VAL A 591 -1.22 -2.98 -8.94
CA VAL A 591 -2.49 -3.09 -9.67
C VAL A 591 -2.21 -3.02 -11.17
N TYR A 592 -2.88 -3.90 -11.91
CA TYR A 592 -2.79 -4.03 -13.36
C TYR A 592 -4.18 -3.94 -13.98
N VAL A 593 -4.30 -3.22 -15.09
CA VAL A 593 -5.52 -3.16 -15.91
C VAL A 593 -5.20 -3.67 -17.30
N ASP A 594 -6.02 -4.59 -17.81
CA ASP A 594 -5.89 -5.18 -19.16
C ASP A 594 -4.47 -5.72 -19.45
N GLY A 595 -3.87 -6.30 -18.40
CA GLY A 595 -2.53 -6.88 -18.41
C GLY A 595 -1.36 -5.88 -18.33
N LYS A 596 -1.57 -4.61 -17.97
CA LYS A 596 -0.51 -3.59 -17.82
C LYS A 596 -0.46 -3.05 -16.39
N LYS A 597 0.74 -2.89 -15.79
CA LYS A 597 0.89 -2.27 -14.46
C LYS A 597 0.44 -0.80 -14.53
N VAL A 598 -0.44 -0.37 -13.63
CA VAL A 598 -0.97 1.01 -13.59
C VAL A 598 -0.71 1.73 -12.28
N ASN A 599 -0.48 1.01 -11.18
CA ASN A 599 -0.19 1.60 -9.87
C ASN A 599 0.59 0.59 -8.99
N SER A 600 1.40 1.08 -8.05
CA SER A 600 2.09 0.24 -7.06
C SER A 600 2.46 0.97 -5.77
N LEU A 601 2.64 0.19 -4.71
CA LEU A 601 3.06 0.65 -3.38
C LEU A 601 4.03 -0.36 -2.77
N ARG A 602 5.22 0.10 -2.38
CA ARG A 602 6.15 -0.70 -1.57
C ARG A 602 5.56 -0.89 -0.16
N VAL A 603 5.43 -2.14 0.27
CA VAL A 603 5.01 -2.53 1.62
C VAL A 603 5.54 -3.91 1.98
N THR A 604 6.08 -4.05 3.18
CA THR A 604 6.50 -5.33 3.76
C THR A 604 5.59 -5.71 4.93
N GLY A 605 5.37 -7.01 5.10
CA GLY A 605 4.59 -7.55 6.22
C GLY A 605 3.77 -8.76 5.79
N LYS A 606 3.04 -9.35 6.74
CA LYS A 606 2.09 -10.43 6.46
C LYS A 606 0.69 -9.88 6.27
N VAL A 607 -0.05 -10.48 5.35
CA VAL A 607 -1.49 -10.31 5.18
C VAL A 607 -2.20 -11.01 6.34
N TYR A 608 -3.09 -10.29 7.01
CA TYR A 608 -3.99 -10.86 8.02
C TYR A 608 -5.38 -11.03 7.40
N HIS A 609 -6.02 -12.19 7.63
CA HIS A 609 -7.37 -12.49 7.15
C HIS A 609 -8.34 -12.77 8.31
N PRO A 610 -9.54 -12.17 8.30
CA PRO A 610 -10.59 -12.40 9.29
C PRO A 610 -11.25 -13.79 9.12
N ASN A 611 -12.24 -14.08 9.95
CA ASN A 611 -12.98 -15.34 9.91
C ASN A 611 -14.32 -15.24 9.19
N VAL A 612 -14.28 -14.76 7.95
CA VAL A 612 -15.42 -14.61 7.03
C VAL A 612 -15.15 -15.41 5.74
N PRO A 613 -16.18 -15.83 4.97
CA PRO A 613 -15.98 -16.42 3.65
C PRO A 613 -15.36 -15.41 2.67
N PHE A 614 -14.79 -15.90 1.56
CA PHE A 614 -14.43 -15.05 0.44
C PHE A 614 -15.67 -14.80 -0.42
N ALA A 615 -16.08 -13.54 -0.55
CA ALA A 615 -17.24 -13.14 -1.32
C ALA A 615 -16.87 -12.67 -2.74
N ILE A 616 -17.83 -12.80 -3.64
CA ILE A 616 -17.74 -12.44 -5.05
C ILE A 616 -19.00 -11.61 -5.34
N GLY A 617 -18.82 -10.29 -5.39
CA GLY A 617 -19.89 -9.31 -5.61
C GLY A 617 -20.51 -8.65 -4.37
N ALA A 618 -19.90 -8.79 -3.19
CA ALA A 618 -20.29 -8.14 -1.93
C ALA A 618 -19.13 -8.18 -0.92
N ASP A 619 -19.21 -7.35 0.12
CA ASP A 619 -18.35 -7.39 1.31
C ASP A 619 -18.93 -8.38 2.35
N PRO A 620 -18.20 -9.43 2.79
CA PRO A 620 -18.75 -10.48 3.64
C PRO A 620 -18.67 -10.16 5.14
N THR A 621 -19.82 -10.01 5.77
CA THR A 621 -19.89 -9.86 7.24
C THR A 621 -19.78 -11.20 7.97
N SER A 622 -19.26 -11.17 9.20
CA SER A 622 -19.31 -12.30 10.16
C SER A 622 -20.71 -12.84 10.47
N SER A 623 -21.77 -12.08 10.16
CA SER A 623 -23.17 -12.54 10.23
C SER A 623 -23.62 -13.42 9.05
N GLY A 624 -22.75 -13.65 8.06
CA GLY A 624 -23.08 -14.37 6.83
C GLY A 624 -23.96 -13.55 5.86
N ASN A 625 -23.96 -12.23 6.00
CA ASN A 625 -24.58 -11.29 5.05
C ASN A 625 -23.53 -10.63 4.14
N GLY A 626 -23.98 -10.22 2.95
CA GLY A 626 -23.17 -9.51 1.96
C GLY A 626 -23.64 -8.06 1.82
N ASP A 627 -22.79 -7.14 2.27
CA ASP A 627 -22.98 -5.69 2.16
C ASP A 627 -22.23 -5.14 0.94
N VAL A 628 -22.31 -3.82 0.72
CA VAL A 628 -21.62 -3.11 -0.38
C VAL A 628 -21.79 -3.82 -1.76
N PRO A 629 -23.00 -4.25 -2.17
CA PRO A 629 -23.18 -5.22 -3.25
C PRO A 629 -22.84 -4.67 -4.65
N LEU A 630 -22.31 -5.51 -5.54
CA LEU A 630 -22.04 -5.14 -6.93
C LEU A 630 -23.32 -4.96 -7.76
N ASN A 631 -23.47 -3.82 -8.43
CA ASN A 631 -24.43 -3.64 -9.52
C ASN A 631 -23.69 -3.82 -10.85
N GLY A 632 -23.69 -5.03 -11.39
CA GLY A 632 -22.75 -5.37 -12.46
C GLY A 632 -22.75 -6.84 -12.88
N LYS A 633 -21.63 -7.27 -13.47
CA LYS A 633 -21.37 -8.64 -13.92
C LYS A 633 -19.97 -9.07 -13.50
N ILE A 634 -19.79 -10.35 -13.18
CA ILE A 634 -18.49 -10.99 -12.92
C ILE A 634 -18.34 -12.18 -13.88
N VAL A 635 -17.23 -12.21 -14.61
CA VAL A 635 -16.93 -13.14 -15.71
C VAL A 635 -15.90 -14.20 -15.27
N LEU A 636 -15.04 -13.84 -14.33
CA LEU A 636 -14.21 -14.73 -13.52
C LEU A 636 -13.73 -13.99 -12.27
N ALA A 637 -13.41 -14.76 -11.24
CA ALA A 637 -12.76 -14.32 -10.00
C ALA A 637 -11.81 -15.42 -9.54
N ARG A 638 -10.53 -15.08 -9.31
CA ARG A 638 -9.45 -16.03 -9.00
C ARG A 638 -8.53 -15.50 -7.91
N LEU A 639 -8.00 -16.41 -7.10
CA LEU A 639 -6.97 -16.14 -6.10
C LEU A 639 -5.82 -17.15 -6.24
N TYR A 640 -4.61 -16.60 -6.25
CA TYR A 640 -3.34 -17.33 -6.34
C TYR A 640 -2.53 -17.10 -5.06
N SER A 641 -1.82 -18.12 -4.57
CA SER A 641 -0.79 -17.96 -3.53
C SER A 641 0.46 -17.25 -4.04
N LYS A 642 0.72 -17.35 -5.34
CA LYS A 642 1.83 -16.68 -6.03
C LYS A 642 1.46 -15.23 -6.39
N ALA A 643 2.43 -14.32 -6.24
CA ALA A 643 2.45 -13.04 -6.94
C ALA A 643 2.78 -13.26 -8.44
N LEU A 644 1.81 -13.05 -9.33
CA LEU A 644 2.04 -13.17 -10.77
C LEU A 644 3.00 -12.08 -11.26
N THR A 645 3.93 -12.46 -12.12
CA THR A 645 4.81 -11.50 -12.80
C THR A 645 4.03 -10.70 -13.86
N PRO A 646 4.49 -9.50 -14.28
CA PRO A 646 3.86 -8.74 -15.36
C PRO A 646 3.56 -9.57 -16.62
N SER A 647 4.47 -10.46 -17.01
CA SER A 647 4.30 -11.39 -18.13
C SER A 647 3.16 -12.39 -17.91
N GLU A 648 3.01 -12.94 -16.71
CA GLU A 648 1.92 -13.86 -16.36
C GLU A 648 0.57 -13.13 -16.24
N VAL A 649 0.55 -11.91 -15.69
CA VAL A 649 -0.65 -11.06 -15.67
C VAL A 649 -1.07 -10.69 -17.10
N LYS A 650 -0.11 -10.41 -18.00
CA LYS A 650 -0.41 -10.16 -19.41
C LYS A 650 -0.90 -11.42 -20.12
N ALA A 651 -0.37 -12.59 -19.79
CA ALA A 651 -0.86 -13.87 -20.29
C ALA A 651 -2.31 -14.13 -19.84
N ALA A 652 -2.65 -13.83 -18.59
CA ALA A 652 -4.00 -14.00 -18.03
C ALA A 652 -5.03 -13.10 -18.73
N TYR A 653 -4.67 -11.83 -18.95
CA TYR A 653 -5.47 -10.94 -19.80
C TYR A 653 -5.65 -11.49 -21.22
N ASN A 654 -4.58 -12.02 -21.82
CA ASN A 654 -4.62 -12.56 -23.18
C ASN A 654 -5.47 -13.84 -23.28
N GLU A 655 -5.48 -14.70 -22.26
CA GLU A 655 -6.37 -15.88 -22.17
C GLU A 655 -7.85 -15.44 -22.31
N PHE A 656 -8.27 -14.44 -21.53
CA PHE A 656 -9.62 -13.86 -21.63
C PHE A 656 -9.86 -13.17 -22.99
N ASN A 657 -8.96 -12.26 -23.38
CA ASN A 657 -9.11 -11.42 -24.57
C ASN A 657 -9.03 -12.20 -25.89
N ASN A 658 -8.37 -13.36 -25.92
CA ASN A 658 -8.34 -14.21 -27.11
C ASN A 658 -9.62 -15.03 -27.24
N ARG A 659 -10.18 -15.55 -26.13
CA ARG A 659 -11.45 -16.27 -26.16
C ARG A 659 -12.59 -15.44 -26.76
N ILE A 660 -12.76 -14.19 -26.30
CA ILE A 660 -13.89 -13.34 -26.72
C ILE A 660 -13.89 -13.01 -28.23
N LYS A 661 -12.72 -13.13 -28.90
CA LYS A 661 -12.54 -12.89 -30.34
C LYS A 661 -12.90 -14.10 -31.21
N ILE A 662 -13.09 -15.29 -30.63
CA ILE A 662 -13.50 -16.48 -31.38
C ILE A 662 -15.02 -16.46 -31.53
N GLU A 663 -15.50 -15.87 -32.63
CA GLU A 663 -16.94 -15.75 -32.91
C GLU A 663 -17.64 -17.11 -32.96
N GLU A 664 -16.94 -18.15 -33.41
CA GLU A 664 -17.46 -19.51 -33.53
C GLU A 664 -17.85 -20.15 -32.18
N ILE A 665 -17.38 -19.64 -31.04
CA ILE A 665 -17.82 -20.13 -29.71
C ILE A 665 -19.34 -19.95 -29.55
N HIS A 666 -19.91 -18.87 -30.10
CA HIS A 666 -21.35 -18.66 -30.04
C HIS A 666 -22.11 -19.68 -30.91
N ASN A 667 -21.58 -20.03 -32.08
CA ASN A 667 -22.19 -21.05 -32.95
C ASN A 667 -22.16 -22.43 -32.28
N LEU A 668 -21.06 -22.75 -31.58
CA LEU A 668 -20.94 -23.97 -30.77
C LEU A 668 -21.98 -23.99 -29.63
N TYR A 669 -22.14 -22.88 -28.90
CA TYR A 669 -23.13 -22.75 -27.83
C TYR A 669 -24.57 -22.92 -28.32
N GLU A 670 -24.94 -22.26 -29.42
CA GLU A 670 -26.28 -22.38 -30.03
C GLU A 670 -26.57 -23.82 -30.47
N GLU A 671 -25.60 -24.50 -31.07
CA GLU A 671 -25.78 -25.89 -31.50
C GLU A 671 -25.82 -26.87 -30.31
N MET A 672 -25.02 -26.62 -29.27
CA MET A 672 -25.09 -27.37 -28.01
C MET A 672 -26.48 -27.27 -27.38
N ASN A 673 -27.13 -26.11 -27.39
CA ASN A 673 -28.47 -25.96 -26.83
C ASN A 673 -29.52 -26.79 -27.60
N LYS A 674 -29.53 -26.72 -28.94
CA LYS A 674 -30.43 -27.54 -29.77
C LYS A 674 -30.20 -29.04 -29.57
N VAL A 675 -28.93 -29.44 -29.45
CA VAL A 675 -28.58 -30.85 -29.18
C VAL A 675 -28.98 -31.26 -27.77
N ASN A 676 -28.89 -30.38 -26.78
CA ASN A 676 -29.34 -30.67 -25.43
C ASN A 676 -30.87 -30.85 -25.36
N GLU A 677 -31.64 -30.01 -26.04
CA GLU A 677 -33.09 -30.20 -26.23
C GLU A 677 -33.41 -31.55 -26.90
N THR A 678 -32.62 -31.90 -27.93
CA THR A 678 -32.74 -33.19 -28.63
C THR A 678 -32.38 -34.37 -27.73
N LEU A 679 -31.32 -34.28 -26.93
CA LEU A 679 -30.92 -35.35 -26.00
C LEU A 679 -31.90 -35.52 -24.82
N ALA A 680 -32.66 -34.47 -24.48
CA ALA A 680 -33.75 -34.53 -23.50
C ALA A 680 -35.06 -35.11 -24.06
N GLY A 681 -35.16 -35.32 -25.38
CA GLY A 681 -36.32 -35.90 -26.04
C GLY A 681 -36.53 -37.38 -25.70
N THR A 682 -37.79 -37.84 -25.80
CA THR A 682 -38.14 -39.28 -25.71
C THR A 682 -38.24 -39.87 -27.11
N TYR A 683 -37.53 -40.98 -27.36
CA TYR A 683 -37.48 -41.64 -28.66
C TYR A 683 -37.70 -43.15 -28.54
N GLU A 684 -38.44 -43.71 -29.50
CA GLU A 684 -38.40 -45.14 -29.75
C GLU A 684 -37.23 -45.48 -30.67
N PHE A 685 -36.44 -46.48 -30.30
CA PHE A 685 -35.30 -46.94 -31.09
C PHE A 685 -35.61 -48.26 -31.81
N GLY A 686 -35.21 -48.37 -33.07
CA GLY A 686 -35.42 -49.56 -33.89
C GLY A 686 -35.46 -49.27 -35.38
N GLU A 687 -35.98 -50.22 -36.15
CA GLU A 687 -36.00 -50.19 -37.63
C GLU A 687 -37.40 -49.98 -38.23
N LYS A 688 -38.43 -49.79 -37.39
CA LYS A 688 -39.80 -49.55 -37.87
C LYS A 688 -40.04 -48.07 -38.16
N PRO A 689 -40.97 -47.72 -39.08
CA PRO A 689 -41.42 -46.35 -39.29
C PRO A 689 -41.69 -45.59 -37.99
N GLY A 690 -41.20 -44.35 -37.92
CA GLY A 690 -41.29 -43.50 -36.73
C GLY A 690 -40.14 -43.66 -35.73
N GLN A 691 -39.42 -44.78 -35.74
CA GLN A 691 -38.31 -45.07 -34.82
C GLN A 691 -36.98 -44.46 -35.30
N TYR A 692 -36.03 -44.31 -34.38
CA TYR A 692 -34.73 -43.67 -34.58
C TYR A 692 -33.56 -44.65 -34.36
N SER A 693 -32.36 -44.31 -34.85
CA SER A 693 -31.16 -45.13 -34.62
C SER A 693 -30.53 -44.88 -33.25
N GLN A 694 -30.53 -45.91 -32.39
CA GLN A 694 -29.82 -45.89 -31.10
C GLN A 694 -28.32 -45.59 -31.27
N LYS A 695 -27.70 -46.09 -32.34
CA LYS A 695 -26.28 -45.83 -32.66
C LYS A 695 -26.03 -44.36 -32.99
N ALA A 696 -26.93 -43.72 -33.74
CA ALA A 696 -26.84 -42.29 -34.04
C ALA A 696 -27.05 -41.43 -32.78
N PHE A 697 -27.99 -41.81 -31.90
CA PHE A 697 -28.20 -41.13 -30.62
C PHE A 697 -26.97 -41.22 -29.69
N ALA A 698 -26.36 -42.40 -29.58
CA ALA A 698 -25.12 -42.57 -28.81
C ALA A 698 -23.94 -41.75 -29.39
N ALA A 699 -23.86 -41.64 -30.73
CA ALA A 699 -22.87 -40.80 -31.38
C ALA A 699 -23.12 -39.30 -31.12
N LEU A 700 -24.38 -38.86 -31.12
CA LEU A 700 -24.79 -37.50 -30.76
C LEU A 700 -24.42 -37.16 -29.32
N GLN A 701 -24.72 -38.05 -28.36
CA GLN A 701 -24.35 -37.84 -26.96
C GLN A 701 -22.83 -37.74 -26.77
N LYS A 702 -22.04 -38.56 -27.48
CA LYS A 702 -20.57 -38.46 -27.48
C LYS A 702 -20.07 -37.13 -28.05
N ALA A 703 -20.64 -36.68 -29.18
CA ALA A 703 -20.27 -35.41 -29.80
C ALA A 703 -20.64 -34.21 -28.91
N TYR A 704 -21.80 -34.25 -28.27
CA TYR A 704 -22.23 -33.24 -27.29
C TYR A 704 -21.27 -33.15 -26.11
N ASN A 705 -20.86 -34.28 -25.53
CA ASN A 705 -19.91 -34.28 -24.40
C ASN A 705 -18.55 -33.67 -24.78
N GLY A 706 -18.00 -33.98 -25.97
CA GLY A 706 -16.74 -33.39 -26.44
C GLY A 706 -16.85 -31.89 -26.79
N ALA A 707 -17.98 -31.47 -27.35
CA ALA A 707 -18.30 -30.06 -27.56
C ALA A 707 -18.41 -29.30 -26.23
N LYS A 708 -19.09 -29.89 -25.24
CA LYS A 708 -19.23 -29.35 -23.88
C LYS A 708 -17.88 -29.22 -23.18
N GLU A 709 -17.08 -30.28 -23.13
CA GLU A 709 -15.72 -30.24 -22.55
C GLU A 709 -14.86 -29.18 -23.23
N THR A 710 -14.98 -29.02 -24.56
CA THR A 710 -14.25 -27.97 -25.28
C THR A 710 -14.75 -26.56 -24.93
N PHE A 711 -16.07 -26.34 -24.88
CA PHE A 711 -16.65 -25.06 -24.48
C PHE A 711 -16.25 -24.67 -23.04
N GLU A 712 -16.16 -25.66 -22.14
CA GLU A 712 -15.85 -25.50 -20.72
C GLU A 712 -14.36 -25.29 -20.39
N ARG A 713 -13.46 -25.34 -21.39
CA ARG A 713 -12.06 -24.90 -21.24
C ARG A 713 -11.95 -23.40 -21.49
N MET A 714 -11.19 -22.69 -20.66
CA MET A 714 -10.99 -21.23 -20.83
C MET A 714 -10.11 -20.92 -22.06
N MET A 715 -8.92 -21.54 -22.14
CA MET A 715 -8.07 -21.56 -23.33
C MET A 715 -8.59 -22.56 -24.37
N VAL A 716 -8.92 -22.06 -25.56
CA VAL A 716 -9.30 -22.83 -26.75
C VAL A 716 -8.80 -22.11 -28.01
N THR A 717 -8.48 -22.84 -29.07
CA THR A 717 -8.23 -22.25 -30.40
C THR A 717 -9.51 -22.19 -31.25
N LYS A 718 -9.49 -21.38 -32.31
CA LYS A 718 -10.58 -21.30 -33.27
C LYS A 718 -10.78 -22.64 -34.01
N GLU A 719 -9.70 -23.32 -34.33
CA GLU A 719 -9.70 -24.62 -35.03
C GLU A 719 -10.34 -25.71 -34.17
N GLU A 720 -10.05 -25.75 -32.87
CA GLU A 720 -10.70 -26.67 -31.92
C GLU A 720 -12.22 -26.43 -31.90
N ILE A 721 -12.64 -25.18 -31.76
CA ILE A 721 -14.06 -24.79 -31.71
C ILE A 721 -14.80 -25.12 -33.01
N VAL A 722 -14.21 -24.81 -34.17
CA VAL A 722 -14.77 -25.15 -35.49
C VAL A 722 -14.90 -26.67 -35.66
N THR A 723 -13.88 -27.42 -35.26
CA THR A 723 -13.88 -28.90 -35.37
C THR A 723 -14.98 -29.51 -34.49
N MET A 724 -15.14 -29.03 -33.25
CA MET A 724 -16.21 -29.50 -32.36
C MET A 724 -17.60 -29.09 -32.84
N TYR A 725 -17.76 -27.87 -33.36
CA TYR A 725 -19.03 -27.41 -33.94
C TYR A 725 -19.46 -28.27 -35.12
N GLN A 726 -18.55 -28.53 -36.08
CA GLN A 726 -18.82 -29.38 -37.23
C GLN A 726 -19.13 -30.84 -36.84
N SER A 727 -18.38 -31.39 -35.88
CA SER A 727 -18.63 -32.73 -35.34
C SER A 727 -20.01 -32.85 -34.69
N LEU A 728 -20.38 -31.88 -33.84
CA LEU A 728 -21.67 -31.82 -33.17
C LEU A 728 -22.82 -31.69 -34.16
N GLN A 729 -22.73 -30.73 -35.08
CA GLN A 729 -23.75 -30.48 -36.11
C GLN A 729 -23.94 -31.71 -37.02
N THR A 730 -22.86 -32.38 -37.41
CA THR A 730 -22.91 -33.60 -38.23
C THR A 730 -23.61 -34.73 -37.49
N ALA A 731 -23.26 -34.97 -36.22
CA ALA A 731 -23.90 -35.99 -35.39
C ALA A 731 -25.39 -35.69 -35.14
N HIS A 732 -25.72 -34.41 -34.93
CA HIS A 732 -27.10 -33.94 -34.72
C HIS A 732 -27.96 -34.21 -35.96
N GLN A 733 -27.50 -33.77 -37.13
CA GLN A 733 -28.20 -34.04 -38.39
C GLN A 733 -28.28 -35.55 -38.68
N THR A 734 -27.22 -36.31 -38.40
CA THR A 734 -27.23 -37.78 -38.56
C THR A 734 -28.31 -38.45 -37.70
N PHE A 735 -28.50 -38.00 -36.46
CA PHE A 735 -29.56 -38.51 -35.59
C PHE A 735 -30.96 -38.12 -36.09
N LEU A 736 -31.19 -36.86 -36.46
CA LEU A 736 -32.49 -36.41 -36.96
C LEU A 736 -32.91 -37.14 -38.25
N HIS A 737 -31.96 -37.34 -39.18
CA HIS A 737 -32.18 -38.13 -40.40
C HIS A 737 -32.23 -39.64 -40.17
N SER A 738 -31.93 -40.14 -38.95
CA SER A 738 -32.06 -41.57 -38.62
C SER A 738 -33.49 -42.01 -38.35
N LYS A 739 -34.47 -41.09 -38.37
CA LYS A 739 -35.88 -41.44 -38.26
C LYS A 739 -36.31 -42.24 -39.49
N VAL A 740 -36.76 -43.48 -39.27
CA VAL A 740 -37.31 -44.31 -40.34
C VAL A 740 -38.61 -43.66 -40.83
N ALA A 741 -38.66 -43.34 -42.13
CA ALA A 741 -39.83 -42.71 -42.73
C ALA A 741 -41.05 -43.65 -42.74
N GLU A 742 -42.25 -43.08 -42.65
CA GLU A 742 -43.46 -43.81 -43.01
C GLU A 742 -43.45 -44.12 -44.50
N GLU A 743 -43.47 -45.40 -44.85
CA GLU A 743 -43.81 -45.81 -46.21
C GLU A 743 -45.26 -45.43 -46.49
N LYS A 744 -45.46 -44.30 -47.21
CA LYS A 744 -46.71 -44.11 -47.95
C LYS A 744 -46.92 -45.33 -48.84
N PRO A 745 -48.12 -45.93 -48.90
CA PRO A 745 -48.39 -47.06 -49.78
C PRO A 745 -48.25 -46.62 -51.24
N GLN A 746 -47.07 -46.84 -51.81
CA GLN A 746 -46.80 -46.57 -53.23
C GLN A 746 -47.44 -47.69 -54.07
N THR A 747 -48.26 -47.29 -55.04
CA THR A 747 -48.70 -48.17 -56.14
C THR A 747 -47.47 -48.73 -56.87
N ALA A 748 -47.59 -49.89 -57.52
CA ALA A 748 -46.43 -50.47 -58.23
C ALA A 748 -45.92 -49.55 -59.35
N LYS A 749 -46.82 -48.73 -59.90
CA LYS A 749 -46.52 -47.66 -60.87
C LYS A 749 -45.66 -46.53 -60.27
N GLU A 750 -45.93 -46.09 -59.04
CA GLU A 750 -45.08 -45.11 -58.32
C GLU A 750 -43.72 -45.71 -57.94
N LYS A 751 -43.69 -46.96 -57.46
CA LYS A 751 -42.44 -47.69 -57.19
C LYS A 751 -41.56 -47.78 -58.44
N LEU A 752 -42.15 -48.09 -59.59
CA LEU A 752 -41.45 -48.08 -60.88
C LEU A 752 -40.91 -46.69 -61.24
N GLN A 753 -41.68 -45.62 -61.06
CA GLN A 753 -41.22 -44.26 -61.33
C GLN A 753 -40.03 -43.84 -60.45
N VAL A 754 -40.00 -44.28 -59.18
CA VAL A 754 -38.85 -44.06 -58.29
C VAL A 754 -37.61 -44.81 -58.79
N LYS A 755 -37.73 -46.07 -59.22
CA LYS A 755 -36.59 -46.84 -59.77
C LYS A 755 -36.07 -46.25 -61.09
N ILE A 756 -36.96 -45.79 -61.97
CA ILE A 756 -36.59 -45.04 -63.20
C ILE A 756 -35.71 -43.83 -62.86
N ASN A 757 -36.13 -43.02 -61.89
CA ASN A 757 -35.40 -41.81 -61.52
C ASN A 757 -34.03 -42.16 -60.92
N ARG A 758 -33.94 -43.19 -60.05
CA ARG A 758 -32.66 -43.68 -59.52
C ARG A 758 -31.71 -44.19 -60.60
N ALA A 759 -32.22 -44.93 -61.58
CA ALA A 759 -31.41 -45.45 -62.68
C ALA A 759 -30.86 -44.31 -63.57
N LYS A 760 -31.65 -43.25 -63.81
CA LYS A 760 -31.17 -42.02 -64.47
C LYS A 760 -30.09 -41.29 -63.66
N ASP A 761 -30.32 -41.10 -62.36
CA ASP A 761 -29.37 -40.46 -61.44
C ASP A 761 -28.09 -41.26 -61.23
N PHE A 762 -28.11 -42.56 -61.53
CA PHE A 762 -26.92 -43.39 -61.59
C PHE A 762 -26.17 -43.16 -62.91
N LEU A 763 -26.87 -43.17 -64.04
CA LEU A 763 -26.27 -42.88 -65.36
C LEU A 763 -25.59 -41.51 -65.44
N THR A 764 -26.07 -40.48 -64.74
CA THR A 764 -25.41 -39.16 -64.70
C THR A 764 -24.09 -39.12 -63.91
N LYS A 765 -23.79 -40.17 -63.14
CA LYS A 765 -22.61 -40.25 -62.24
C LYS A 765 -21.52 -41.20 -62.75
N ILE A 766 -21.78 -41.95 -63.82
CA ILE A 766 -20.82 -42.89 -64.40
C ILE A 766 -20.13 -42.29 -65.64
N GLN A 767 -18.89 -42.72 -65.88
CA GLN A 767 -18.15 -42.41 -67.10
C GLN A 767 -17.97 -43.68 -67.92
N VAL A 768 -18.39 -43.65 -69.19
CA VAL A 768 -18.29 -44.80 -70.11
C VAL A 768 -16.93 -44.80 -70.80
N GLY A 769 -16.25 -45.94 -70.84
CA GLY A 769 -14.95 -46.07 -71.50
C GLY A 769 -14.19 -47.36 -71.16
N THR A 770 -12.89 -47.39 -71.45
CA THR A 770 -12.03 -48.57 -71.33
C THR A 770 -10.97 -48.47 -70.24
N GLU A 771 -10.90 -47.34 -69.51
CA GLU A 771 -9.93 -47.14 -68.43
C GLU A 771 -10.47 -47.68 -67.09
N VAL A 772 -9.58 -47.94 -66.13
CA VAL A 772 -9.93 -48.40 -64.78
C VAL A 772 -10.86 -47.37 -64.11
N GLY A 773 -11.97 -47.85 -63.55
CA GLY A 773 -13.02 -47.00 -62.96
C GLY A 773 -14.07 -46.50 -63.94
N GLN A 774 -13.90 -46.70 -65.26
CA GLN A 774 -14.93 -46.45 -66.27
C GLN A 774 -15.80 -47.70 -66.51
N TYR A 775 -17.00 -47.49 -67.04
CA TYR A 775 -18.01 -48.53 -67.23
C TYR A 775 -18.11 -48.97 -68.70
N MET A 776 -18.37 -50.26 -68.94
CA MET A 776 -18.55 -50.78 -70.30
C MET A 776 -19.81 -50.20 -70.97
N ASN A 777 -19.66 -49.85 -72.25
CA ASN A 777 -20.70 -49.20 -73.07
C ASN A 777 -21.97 -50.05 -73.25
N GLU A 778 -21.84 -51.37 -73.44
CA GLU A 778 -22.98 -52.23 -73.77
C GLU A 778 -23.99 -52.42 -72.61
N PRO A 779 -23.58 -52.72 -71.36
CA PRO A 779 -24.48 -52.69 -70.21
C PRO A 779 -25.15 -51.32 -70.00
N VAL A 780 -24.41 -50.22 -70.22
CA VAL A 780 -24.93 -48.86 -70.04
C VAL A 780 -26.05 -48.56 -71.04
N LYS A 781 -25.84 -48.85 -72.33
CA LYS A 781 -26.91 -48.75 -73.36
C LYS A 781 -28.10 -49.65 -73.05
N ALA A 782 -27.87 -50.85 -72.53
CA ALA A 782 -28.95 -51.76 -72.15
C ALA A 782 -29.81 -51.14 -71.03
N LEU A 783 -29.18 -50.52 -70.02
CA LEU A 783 -29.88 -49.80 -68.96
C LEU A 783 -30.65 -48.58 -69.51
N GLU A 784 -30.04 -47.77 -70.38
CA GLU A 784 -30.71 -46.64 -71.05
C GLU A 784 -31.99 -47.08 -71.78
N GLN A 785 -31.93 -48.19 -72.53
CA GLN A 785 -33.10 -48.74 -73.22
C GLN A 785 -34.16 -49.25 -72.24
N LYS A 786 -33.78 -49.91 -71.14
CA LYS A 786 -34.74 -50.34 -70.10
C LYS A 786 -35.41 -49.15 -69.40
N ILE A 787 -34.66 -48.07 -69.15
CA ILE A 787 -35.19 -46.80 -68.62
C ILE A 787 -36.24 -46.23 -69.58
N GLN A 788 -35.94 -46.11 -70.88
CA GLN A 788 -36.89 -45.59 -71.88
C GLN A 788 -38.18 -46.43 -71.95
N VAL A 789 -38.06 -47.77 -71.97
CA VAL A 789 -39.22 -48.68 -71.98
C VAL A 789 -40.06 -48.50 -70.70
N ALA A 790 -39.42 -48.41 -69.55
CA ALA A 790 -40.10 -48.21 -68.27
C ALA A 790 -40.79 -46.83 -68.19
N GLU A 791 -40.19 -45.77 -68.72
CA GLU A 791 -40.80 -44.43 -68.79
C GLU A 791 -42.07 -44.38 -69.63
N VAL A 792 -42.04 -44.97 -70.83
CA VAL A 792 -43.23 -45.05 -71.70
C VAL A 792 -44.32 -45.82 -70.98
N ALA A 793 -43.97 -46.93 -70.33
CA ALA A 793 -44.90 -47.79 -69.63
C ALA A 793 -45.48 -47.13 -68.36
N VAL A 794 -44.73 -46.31 -67.62
CA VAL A 794 -45.30 -45.52 -66.51
C VAL A 794 -46.29 -44.46 -67.01
N ARG A 795 -46.18 -43.97 -68.25
CA ARG A 795 -47.17 -43.04 -68.82
C ARG A 795 -48.45 -43.73 -69.31
N ASP A 796 -48.45 -45.06 -69.44
CA ASP A 796 -49.62 -45.87 -69.80
C ASP A 796 -50.70 -45.80 -68.70
N GLN A 797 -51.93 -45.44 -69.08
CA GLN A 797 -53.08 -45.39 -68.15
C GLN A 797 -53.61 -46.79 -67.81
N ASN A 798 -53.33 -47.81 -68.65
CA ASN A 798 -53.75 -49.20 -68.45
C ASN A 798 -52.64 -50.08 -67.85
N MET A 799 -51.63 -49.48 -67.22
CA MET A 799 -50.54 -50.21 -66.54
C MET A 799 -51.09 -51.05 -65.37
N THR A 800 -50.79 -52.35 -65.36
CA THR A 800 -51.11 -53.27 -64.26
C THR A 800 -49.95 -53.39 -63.28
N ASP A 801 -50.23 -53.64 -62.00
CA ASP A 801 -49.18 -53.77 -60.98
C ASP A 801 -48.17 -54.89 -61.31
N GLN A 802 -48.64 -56.03 -61.82
CA GLN A 802 -47.78 -57.14 -62.25
C GLN A 802 -46.79 -56.73 -63.36
N ARG A 803 -47.22 -55.88 -64.30
CA ARG A 803 -46.35 -55.35 -65.38
C ARG A 803 -45.37 -54.32 -64.82
N ALA A 804 -45.80 -53.47 -63.89
CA ALA A 804 -44.95 -52.51 -63.22
C ALA A 804 -43.86 -53.18 -62.35
N ASP A 805 -44.21 -54.21 -61.59
CA ASP A 805 -43.26 -55.00 -60.78
C ASP A 805 -42.27 -55.80 -61.64
N SER A 806 -42.72 -56.34 -62.79
CA SER A 806 -41.82 -56.99 -63.74
C SER A 806 -40.80 -56.01 -64.33
N MET A 807 -41.23 -54.79 -64.64
CA MET A 807 -40.35 -53.72 -65.12
C MET A 807 -39.40 -53.23 -64.02
N GLN A 808 -39.85 -53.14 -62.76
CA GLN A 808 -38.97 -52.80 -61.62
C GLN A 808 -37.79 -53.77 -61.50
N ARG A 809 -38.06 -55.09 -61.52
CA ARG A 809 -37.02 -56.13 -61.50
C ARG A 809 -36.08 -56.02 -62.70
N THR A 810 -36.65 -55.89 -63.91
CA THR A 810 -35.86 -55.76 -65.15
C THR A 810 -34.92 -54.55 -65.12
N LEU A 811 -35.33 -53.44 -64.47
CA LEU A 811 -34.54 -52.23 -64.33
C LEU A 811 -33.42 -52.38 -63.28
N GLU A 812 -33.69 -53.07 -62.17
CA GLU A 812 -32.67 -53.44 -61.17
C GLU A 812 -31.63 -54.39 -61.75
N ASP A 813 -32.04 -55.46 -62.42
CA ASP A 813 -31.13 -56.42 -63.06
C ASP A 813 -30.20 -55.70 -64.06
N ALA A 814 -30.74 -54.79 -64.87
CA ALA A 814 -29.95 -53.96 -65.79
C ALA A 814 -29.01 -52.98 -65.08
N THR A 815 -29.41 -52.45 -63.91
CA THR A 815 -28.56 -51.55 -63.10
C THR A 815 -27.38 -52.32 -62.50
N VAL A 816 -27.64 -53.49 -61.93
CA VAL A 816 -26.61 -54.40 -61.38
C VAL A 816 -25.63 -54.87 -62.47
N LEU A 817 -26.10 -55.08 -63.70
CA LEU A 817 -25.22 -55.37 -64.84
C LEU A 817 -24.30 -54.20 -65.20
N VAL A 818 -24.73 -52.96 -65.02
CA VAL A 818 -23.85 -51.78 -65.17
C VAL A 818 -22.88 -51.69 -63.99
N GLU A 819 -23.34 -51.80 -62.74
CA GLU A 819 -22.47 -51.75 -61.55
C GLU A 819 -21.31 -52.76 -61.63
N ASN A 820 -21.58 -53.97 -62.14
CA ASN A 820 -20.57 -55.02 -62.33
C ASN A 820 -19.71 -54.85 -63.59
N SER A 821 -20.01 -53.89 -64.47
CA SER A 821 -19.27 -53.64 -65.72
C SER A 821 -18.20 -52.56 -65.62
N ILE A 822 -17.90 -52.10 -64.40
CA ILE A 822 -16.76 -51.23 -64.13
C ILE A 822 -15.44 -51.97 -64.44
N ASN A 823 -14.57 -51.36 -65.24
CA ASN A 823 -13.23 -51.89 -65.51
C ASN A 823 -12.41 -51.81 -64.21
N LYS A 824 -11.83 -52.94 -63.81
CA LYS A 824 -11.03 -53.09 -62.56
C LYS A 824 -9.55 -53.06 -62.85
#